data_AF-N1PT27-F1
#
_entry.id   AF-N1PT27-F1
#
_cell.length_a   1.000
_cell.length_b   1.000
_cell.length_c   1.000
_cell.angle_alpha   90.00
_cell.angle_beta   90.00
_cell.angle_gamma   90.00
#
_symmetry.space_group_name_H-M   'P 1'
#
loop_
_entity.id
_entity.type
_entity.pdbx_description
1 polymer ?
#
loop_
_entity_poly.entity_id
_entity_poly.type
_entity_poly.pdbx_seq_one_letter_code
_entity_poly.pdbx_strand_id
1 'polypeptide(L)'
;MGRGGRGRGRGGGGGGGGRGRGRGRGRGGGGGGNGGRRNFVDDRQSFDQVNKTNEKFERFYNTLDLVPVGEERDAFWSKLRSELPNSFRFTGSKGHARGVRDNLVNRFFPLIKEIKHDGRPVELPKQIAWYPEGLGYRMATPKNVIRKYEPFKDFQKFLVSETGVGNISRQEEVSMIPPLLLDVQPHHTVLDLCAAPGSKSAQLIELIHAGEEERVDRAIRQIKGEPQNGAALNETNMIDGGRATGMLVANDVNYQRAQMLVHQVKRLNSPNLIVTNHDATMFPSIELPSDTLPGGQKRGRYLKFDRVLADVPCSGDGTCRKNPSIWKEWTPQNALGLYQTQVRILTRALQMTQVGGRVVYSTCSMNPVEDEAVVASAVERCGGSTKVKIVDCSDKLPGLVRSQGLKDWSIMNRNGQIYESWAEAEGFEDEQSRIVPGMFAPGSEEKIPLEHCMRVYPHQQDTGGFFIVALEKLSEIKAKPENESKSSNRNWVFAEPDLPTETAFTELLDEVSHTEPKEPVTVPELHNGETSAAQRQNQPDDASSATSLKRSAPAEDNSAATKKAKLEGVDTGRSEHVPIPPAVARAVEASGAEPGNQTVVSAATTVTPEATEAAADAPFEKTVPPTEAMQQSVQPKRRKDDPTSDEAFKFITPEHPELISIYDFYELQPLFPRDRFLVRNPAGDPVKGIYYSSQLVKDVLITNDKRGMKFVHAGVKMFMKQDAQGQNICRWRIQTEGLPIIEGWVGERRIIRLQKKATLRKLLVEMFPKVATDKKEDGAETGGWKDLGEIGEQVRDMGMGCCVLRVEASEDVGDDGFKEPLTLPLWKSMASVNLMLPKEDRRAMLLRIYNEDVELINHSDPKQQARNAQKQNAGSMPAEDVAKELQQKFKDESDVADVSTTAVDEASGFPVSDEGAIALEQDALAQVDHAEAKRMEGIENDEHKIHDAMP
;
A
#
# COMPACT_ATOMS: atom_id res chain seq x y z
N MET A 1 -29.50 8.32 -69.68
CA MET A 1 -30.68 8.12 -70.55
C MET A 1 -31.79 7.46 -69.73
N GLY A 2 -33.01 8.00 -69.78
CA GLY A 2 -34.30 7.37 -69.38
C GLY A 2 -34.51 7.11 -67.88
N ARG A 3 -35.38 7.85 -67.17
CA ARG A 3 -36.85 7.60 -67.01
C ARG A 3 -37.14 6.19 -66.47
N GLY A 4 -37.90 5.95 -65.40
CA GLY A 4 -39.03 6.67 -64.81
C GLY A 4 -40.20 5.69 -64.61
N GLY A 5 -41.13 6.01 -63.70
CA GLY A 5 -42.48 5.40 -63.63
C GLY A 5 -42.64 4.30 -62.59
N ARG A 6 -43.47 4.46 -61.54
CA ARG A 6 -44.95 4.53 -61.46
C ARG A 6 -45.66 3.16 -61.61
N GLY A 7 -46.51 2.85 -60.62
CA GLY A 7 -47.65 1.93 -60.72
C GLY A 7 -47.93 1.25 -59.37
N ARG A 8 -48.91 1.71 -58.57
CA ARG A 8 -50.34 1.30 -58.55
C ARG A 8 -50.50 -0.21 -58.30
N GLY A 9 -51.34 -0.72 -57.40
CA GLY A 9 -52.42 -0.20 -56.55
C GLY A 9 -52.86 -1.35 -55.60
N ARG A 10 -53.52 -1.06 -54.47
CA ARG A 10 -54.99 -0.95 -54.25
C ARG A 10 -55.58 -2.21 -53.58
N GLY A 11 -56.29 -1.98 -52.47
CA GLY A 11 -57.35 -2.83 -51.91
C GLY A 11 -56.96 -3.56 -50.62
N GLY A 12 -57.66 -3.48 -49.49
CA GLY A 12 -58.93 -2.82 -49.15
C GLY A 12 -59.45 -3.38 -47.80
N GLY A 13 -60.25 -2.57 -47.08
CA GLY A 13 -61.21 -2.95 -46.01
C GLY A 13 -60.62 -3.54 -44.72
N GLY A 14 -60.76 -2.93 -43.53
CA GLY A 14 -62.03 -2.69 -42.81
C GLY A 14 -62.50 -4.02 -42.19
N GLY A 15 -62.73 -4.22 -40.90
CA GLY A 15 -62.89 -3.40 -39.70
C GLY A 15 -63.58 -4.30 -38.65
N GLY A 16 -63.69 -3.84 -37.41
CA GLY A 16 -64.66 -4.38 -36.43
C GLY A 16 -64.07 -5.29 -35.35
N GLY A 17 -64.00 -4.75 -34.13
CA GLY A 17 -63.46 -5.40 -32.95
C GLY A 17 -64.46 -6.24 -32.14
N GLY A 18 -64.00 -6.74 -30.99
CA GLY A 18 -64.86 -7.39 -30.01
C GLY A 18 -64.13 -8.21 -28.95
N ARG A 19 -63.72 -7.53 -27.86
CA ARG A 19 -63.72 -7.93 -26.44
C ARG A 19 -63.36 -9.39 -26.04
N GLY A 20 -62.45 -9.50 -25.07
CA GLY A 20 -62.74 -10.31 -23.87
C GLY A 20 -61.63 -11.13 -23.23
N ARG A 21 -61.36 -10.78 -21.95
CA ARG A 21 -61.03 -11.65 -20.81
C ARG A 21 -59.62 -12.24 -20.71
N GLY A 22 -59.02 -11.98 -19.54
CA GLY A 22 -57.72 -12.47 -19.11
C GLY A 22 -57.72 -13.91 -18.60
N ARG A 23 -56.49 -14.37 -18.34
CA ARG A 23 -56.05 -15.56 -17.56
C ARG A 23 -54.64 -15.18 -17.09
N GLY A 24 -54.23 -15.28 -15.83
CA GLY A 24 -54.51 -16.34 -14.87
C GLY A 24 -53.26 -17.22 -14.78
N ARG A 25 -52.47 -17.05 -13.69
CA ARG A 25 -51.35 -17.92 -13.31
C ARG A 25 -51.85 -19.36 -13.06
N GLY A 26 -51.05 -20.36 -13.43
CA GLY A 26 -51.28 -21.77 -13.07
C GLY A 26 -50.09 -22.66 -13.45
N ARG A 27 -49.59 -23.42 -12.47
CA ARG A 27 -48.38 -24.26 -12.41
C ARG A 27 -48.45 -25.59 -13.21
N GLY A 28 -47.25 -26.13 -13.49
CA GLY A 28 -46.94 -27.56 -13.71
C GLY A 28 -46.38 -27.83 -15.12
N GLY A 29 -45.27 -28.54 -15.37
CA GLY A 29 -44.28 -29.28 -14.57
C GLY A 29 -43.43 -30.15 -15.54
N GLY A 30 -42.15 -30.36 -15.22
CA GLY A 30 -41.22 -31.32 -15.86
C GLY A 30 -40.46 -30.81 -17.10
N GLY A 31 -39.15 -30.98 -17.26
CA GLY A 31 -38.11 -31.65 -16.47
C GLY A 31 -36.78 -31.65 -17.24
N GLY A 32 -35.66 -31.75 -16.50
CA GLY A 32 -34.39 -32.36 -16.93
C GLY A 32 -33.49 -31.62 -17.93
N GLY A 33 -32.39 -31.04 -17.44
CA GLY A 33 -31.33 -30.53 -18.32
C GLY A 33 -30.11 -30.02 -17.54
N ASN A 34 -29.25 -30.96 -17.16
CA ASN A 34 -28.03 -30.84 -16.36
C ASN A 34 -27.08 -29.72 -16.82
N GLY A 35 -27.09 -28.57 -16.13
CA GLY A 35 -26.10 -27.51 -16.25
C GLY A 35 -25.26 -27.47 -14.98
N GLY A 36 -24.04 -28.01 -15.05
CA GLY A 36 -23.09 -28.01 -13.94
C GLY A 36 -22.77 -26.59 -13.49
N ARG A 37 -23.49 -26.13 -12.46
CA ARG A 37 -23.03 -25.07 -11.57
C ARG A 37 -21.71 -25.55 -11.00
N ARG A 38 -20.60 -24.94 -11.41
CA ARG A 38 -19.42 -24.91 -10.56
C ARG A 38 -19.89 -24.23 -9.28
N ASN A 39 -20.14 -25.02 -8.25
CA ASN A 39 -20.31 -24.50 -6.91
C ASN A 39 -19.04 -23.70 -6.63
N PHE A 40 -19.18 -22.38 -6.59
CA PHE A 40 -18.23 -21.56 -5.88
C PHE A 40 -18.43 -21.95 -4.42
N VAL A 41 -17.63 -22.91 -3.96
CA VAL A 41 -17.56 -23.23 -2.54
C VAL A 41 -16.80 -22.06 -1.94
N ASP A 42 -17.48 -21.30 -1.09
CA ASP A 42 -16.83 -20.34 -0.23
C ASP A 42 -15.93 -21.12 0.73
N ASP A 43 -14.65 -21.24 0.39
CA ASP A 43 -13.64 -21.97 1.17
C ASP A 43 -13.11 -21.17 2.37
N ARG A 44 -13.80 -20.07 2.76
CA ARG A 44 -13.54 -19.31 4.00
C ARG A 44 -13.96 -20.12 5.25
N GLN A 45 -13.32 -21.26 5.47
CA GLN A 45 -13.38 -21.97 6.74
C GLN A 45 -12.66 -21.14 7.80
N SER A 46 -13.26 -20.99 8.98
CA SER A 46 -12.58 -20.37 10.13
C SER A 46 -11.27 -21.12 10.40
N PHE A 47 -10.21 -20.42 10.85
CA PHE A 47 -8.92 -21.03 11.20
C PHE A 47 -9.09 -22.26 12.11
N ASP A 48 -10.07 -22.22 13.00
CA ASP A 48 -10.39 -23.31 13.94
C ASP A 48 -11.02 -24.54 13.30
N GLN A 49 -11.62 -24.40 12.12
CA GLN A 49 -12.32 -25.47 11.41
C GLN A 49 -11.42 -26.24 10.44
N VAL A 50 -10.22 -25.73 10.16
CA VAL A 50 -9.26 -26.37 9.25
C VAL A 50 -8.60 -27.56 9.95
N ASN A 51 -8.54 -28.71 9.27
CA ASN A 51 -7.73 -29.84 9.74
C ASN A 51 -6.24 -29.48 9.62
N LYS A 52 -5.56 -29.33 10.78
CA LYS A 52 -4.16 -28.91 10.88
C LYS A 52 -3.23 -30.11 11.10
N THR A 53 -3.37 -31.10 10.21
CA THR A 53 -2.55 -32.31 10.20
C THR A 53 -2.11 -32.61 8.77
N ASN A 54 -0.86 -33.00 8.60
CA ASN A 54 -0.30 -33.43 7.32
C ASN A 54 0.87 -34.38 7.59
N GLU A 55 0.69 -35.66 7.25
CA GLU A 55 1.66 -36.71 7.59
C GLU A 55 3.03 -36.49 6.96
N LYS A 56 3.10 -36.01 5.71
CA LYS A 56 4.39 -35.76 5.05
C LYS A 56 5.10 -34.56 5.65
N PHE A 57 4.34 -33.50 5.95
CA PHE A 57 4.86 -32.28 6.59
C PHE A 57 5.42 -32.60 7.97
N GLU A 58 4.64 -33.30 8.79
CA GLU A 58 5.06 -33.70 10.13
C GLU A 58 6.25 -34.66 10.09
N ARG A 59 6.21 -35.68 9.23
CA ARG A 59 7.33 -36.62 9.06
C ARG A 59 8.62 -35.92 8.62
N PHE A 60 8.54 -34.98 7.67
CA PHE A 60 9.71 -34.27 7.17
C PHE A 60 10.38 -33.45 8.30
N TYR A 61 9.63 -32.58 8.95
CA TYR A 61 10.17 -31.71 10.01
C TYR A 61 10.59 -32.48 11.27
N ASN A 62 9.94 -33.61 11.57
CA ASN A 62 10.38 -34.50 12.64
C ASN A 62 11.67 -35.26 12.31
N THR A 63 11.93 -35.51 11.01
CA THR A 63 13.16 -36.19 10.55
C THR A 63 14.34 -35.23 10.48
N LEU A 64 14.11 -33.98 10.05
CA LEU A 64 15.13 -32.93 10.06
C LEU A 64 15.69 -32.62 11.46
N ASP A 65 14.98 -33.04 12.52
CA ASP A 65 15.33 -32.80 13.91
C ASP A 65 15.60 -31.31 14.22
N LEU A 66 14.92 -30.39 13.51
CA LEU A 66 15.04 -28.93 13.73
C LEU A 66 14.75 -28.54 15.18
N VAL A 67 13.80 -29.26 15.78
CA VAL A 67 13.43 -29.14 17.19
C VAL A 67 13.57 -30.54 17.80
N PRO A 68 14.46 -30.73 18.80
CA PRO A 68 14.72 -32.03 19.40
C PRO A 68 13.46 -32.74 19.92
N VAL A 69 13.46 -34.07 19.92
CA VAL A 69 12.35 -34.87 20.45
C VAL A 69 12.12 -34.53 21.93
N GLY A 70 10.87 -34.22 22.30
CA GLY A 70 10.47 -33.92 23.67
C GLY A 70 9.41 -32.83 23.73
N GLU A 71 9.27 -32.20 24.89
CA GLU A 71 8.27 -31.15 25.14
C GLU A 71 8.41 -29.95 24.18
N GLU A 72 9.63 -29.64 23.73
CA GLU A 72 9.89 -28.54 22.80
C GLU A 72 9.27 -28.79 21.41
N ARG A 73 9.35 -30.03 20.91
CA ARG A 73 8.72 -30.44 19.66
C ARG A 73 7.21 -30.41 19.74
N ASP A 74 6.64 -30.83 20.87
CA ASP A 74 5.21 -30.74 21.11
C ASP A 74 4.75 -29.28 21.15
N ALA A 75 5.54 -28.40 21.78
CA ALA A 75 5.29 -26.96 21.78
C ALA A 75 5.38 -26.35 20.36
N PHE A 76 6.37 -26.77 19.55
CA PHE A 76 6.51 -26.39 18.14
C PHE A 76 5.25 -26.70 17.33
N TRP A 77 4.80 -27.95 17.35
CA TRP A 77 3.60 -28.37 16.62
C TRP A 77 2.32 -27.75 17.18
N SER A 78 2.19 -27.66 18.50
CA SER A 78 1.06 -26.97 19.15
C SER A 78 0.96 -25.52 18.69
N LYS A 79 2.08 -24.80 18.65
CA LYS A 79 2.13 -23.40 18.22
C LYS A 79 1.86 -23.22 16.73
N LEU A 80 2.36 -24.09 15.86
CA LEU A 80 2.02 -24.06 14.43
C LEU A 80 0.52 -24.22 14.17
N ARG A 81 -0.19 -24.95 15.04
CA ARG A 81 -1.66 -25.16 14.94
C ARG A 81 -2.48 -24.03 15.56
N SER A 82 -1.84 -23.04 16.20
CA SER A 82 -2.48 -21.90 16.85
C SER A 82 -2.47 -20.65 15.97
N GLU A 83 -3.47 -19.78 16.14
CA GLU A 83 -3.56 -18.52 15.41
C GLU A 83 -2.38 -17.59 15.77
N LEU A 84 -1.89 -16.84 14.79
CA LEU A 84 -0.78 -15.90 14.99
C LEU A 84 -1.26 -14.59 15.66
N PRO A 85 -0.58 -14.10 16.72
CA PRO A 85 -0.90 -12.81 17.32
C PRO A 85 -0.80 -11.64 16.34
N ASN A 86 -1.61 -10.61 16.59
CA ASN A 86 -1.59 -9.41 15.78
C ASN A 86 -0.41 -8.53 16.18
N SER A 87 0.23 -7.90 15.19
CA SER A 87 1.33 -6.96 15.42
C SER A 87 1.19 -5.72 14.55
N PHE A 88 1.67 -4.61 15.09
CA PHE A 88 1.73 -3.33 14.40
C PHE A 88 2.92 -2.51 14.91
N ARG A 89 3.32 -1.53 14.11
CA ARG A 89 4.38 -0.59 14.43
C ARG A 89 3.92 0.84 14.19
N PHE A 90 4.39 1.76 15.01
CA PHE A 90 4.21 3.19 14.79
C PHE A 90 5.17 3.67 13.70
N THR A 91 4.67 4.52 12.82
CA THR A 91 5.36 5.02 11.62
C THR A 91 5.34 6.56 11.59
N GLY A 92 6.22 7.15 10.78
CA GLY A 92 6.37 8.61 10.67
C GLY A 92 7.66 9.12 11.31
N SER A 93 7.76 10.45 11.50
CA SER A 93 8.93 11.04 12.14
C SER A 93 9.02 10.67 13.62
N LYS A 94 10.23 10.76 14.21
CA LYS A 94 10.48 10.26 15.57
C LYS A 94 9.58 10.92 16.62
N GLY A 95 9.34 12.23 16.52
CA GLY A 95 8.45 12.96 17.44
C GLY A 95 7.02 12.47 17.31
N HIS A 96 6.50 12.53 16.09
CA HIS A 96 5.13 12.14 15.78
C HIS A 96 4.81 10.69 16.15
N ALA A 97 5.68 9.73 15.80
CA ALA A 97 5.47 8.32 16.11
C ALA A 97 5.41 8.07 17.63
N ARG A 98 6.20 8.80 18.43
CA ARG A 98 6.13 8.75 19.89
C ARG A 98 4.85 9.36 20.42
N GLY A 99 4.40 10.49 19.88
CA GLY A 99 3.11 11.09 20.25
C GLY A 99 1.92 10.15 20.03
N VAL A 100 1.88 9.43 18.89
CA VAL A 100 0.82 8.45 18.60
C VAL A 100 0.93 7.22 19.53
N ARG A 101 2.14 6.75 19.83
CA ARG A 101 2.38 5.69 20.82
C ARG A 101 1.92 6.11 22.22
N ASP A 102 2.23 7.33 22.64
CA ASP A 102 1.85 7.84 23.96
C ASP A 102 0.33 7.96 24.09
N ASN A 103 -0.38 8.22 22.99
CA ASN A 103 -1.84 8.15 22.94
C ASN A 103 -2.32 6.70 23.19
N LEU A 104 -1.72 5.70 22.55
CA LEU A 104 -2.02 4.28 22.83
C LEU A 104 -1.88 3.97 24.32
N VAL A 105 -0.74 4.33 24.92
CA VAL A 105 -0.40 3.99 26.31
C VAL A 105 -1.26 4.78 27.30
N ASN A 106 -1.34 6.09 27.18
CA ASN A 106 -1.96 6.95 28.18
C ASN A 106 -3.48 6.92 28.12
N ARG A 107 -4.06 6.73 26.94
CA ARG A 107 -5.52 6.76 26.74
C ARG A 107 -6.12 5.38 26.64
N PHE A 108 -5.58 4.52 25.78
CA PHE A 108 -6.25 3.26 25.46
C PHE A 108 -5.89 2.12 26.40
N PHE A 109 -4.71 2.08 27.00
CA PHE A 109 -4.39 1.01 27.97
C PHE A 109 -5.29 1.03 29.21
N PRO A 110 -5.61 2.18 29.83
CA PRO A 110 -6.59 2.22 30.92
C PRO A 110 -7.95 1.66 30.50
N LEU A 111 -8.45 2.05 29.32
CA LEU A 111 -9.72 1.57 28.79
C LEU A 111 -9.71 0.06 28.55
N ILE A 112 -8.66 -0.47 27.90
CA ILE A 112 -8.55 -1.91 27.59
C ILE A 112 -8.47 -2.74 28.87
N LYS A 113 -7.82 -2.23 29.92
CA LYS A 113 -7.69 -2.92 31.21
C LYS A 113 -9.04 -3.19 31.89
N GLU A 114 -10.04 -2.37 31.61
CA GLU A 114 -11.41 -2.53 32.14
C GLU A 114 -12.23 -3.54 31.33
N ILE A 115 -11.80 -3.87 30.11
CA ILE A 115 -12.52 -4.77 29.21
C ILE A 115 -12.34 -6.22 29.65
N LYS A 116 -13.47 -6.94 29.78
CA LYS A 116 -13.51 -8.39 29.95
C LYS A 116 -14.16 -9.03 28.74
N HIS A 117 -13.53 -10.05 28.18
CA HIS A 117 -14.08 -10.87 27.09
C HIS A 117 -14.17 -12.33 27.57
N ASP A 118 -15.34 -12.95 27.41
CA ASP A 118 -15.64 -14.30 27.92
C ASP A 118 -15.31 -14.49 29.42
N GLY A 119 -15.58 -13.47 30.23
CA GLY A 119 -15.33 -13.47 31.67
C GLY A 119 -13.85 -13.33 32.07
N ARG A 120 -12.92 -13.26 31.10
CA ARG A 120 -11.48 -13.07 31.35
C ARG A 120 -11.06 -11.63 31.05
N PRO A 121 -10.14 -11.03 31.83
CA PRO A 121 -9.58 -9.73 31.50
C PRO A 121 -8.81 -9.82 30.19
N VAL A 122 -8.99 -8.84 29.30
CA VAL A 122 -8.25 -8.83 28.03
C VAL A 122 -6.80 -8.40 28.28
N GLU A 123 -5.87 -9.09 27.61
CA GLU A 123 -4.46 -8.72 27.68
C GLU A 123 -4.18 -7.41 26.94
N LEU A 124 -3.41 -6.53 27.59
CA LEU A 124 -2.94 -5.30 26.98
C LEU A 124 -1.96 -5.58 25.83
N PRO A 125 -1.91 -4.71 24.79
CA PRO A 125 -0.86 -4.76 23.80
C PRO A 125 0.53 -4.70 24.47
N LYS A 126 1.39 -5.67 24.15
CA LYS A 126 2.75 -5.79 24.69
C LYS A 126 3.75 -5.20 23.71
N GLN A 127 4.69 -4.42 24.22
CA GLN A 127 5.79 -3.90 23.41
C GLN A 127 6.70 -5.05 22.95
N ILE A 128 7.14 -5.00 21.70
CA ILE A 128 8.14 -5.92 21.15
C ILE A 128 9.51 -5.45 21.62
N ALA A 129 10.12 -6.19 22.55
CA ALA A 129 11.32 -5.75 23.27
C ALA A 129 12.52 -5.44 22.36
N TRP A 130 12.69 -6.22 21.28
CA TRP A 130 13.81 -6.07 20.35
C TRP A 130 13.55 -5.04 19.23
N TYR A 131 12.31 -4.53 19.11
CA TYR A 131 12.00 -3.53 18.08
C TYR A 131 12.50 -2.15 18.54
N PRO A 132 13.24 -1.41 17.69
CA PRO A 132 13.87 -0.15 18.09
C PRO A 132 12.89 0.89 18.66
N GLU A 133 13.39 1.67 19.62
CA GLU A 133 12.69 2.83 20.23
C GLU A 133 11.32 2.51 20.86
N GLY A 134 10.98 1.22 21.05
CA GLY A 134 9.71 0.79 21.60
C GLY A 134 8.50 1.15 20.74
N LEU A 135 8.68 1.17 19.41
CA LEU A 135 7.63 1.52 18.45
C LEU A 135 6.87 0.31 17.89
N GLY A 136 7.24 -0.92 18.27
CA GLY A 136 6.59 -2.15 17.85
C GLY A 136 5.74 -2.75 18.97
N TYR A 137 4.52 -3.16 18.65
CA TYR A 137 3.58 -3.75 19.60
C TYR A 137 2.94 -5.02 19.03
N ARG A 138 2.68 -5.97 19.93
CA ARG A 138 1.92 -7.18 19.67
C ARG A 138 0.69 -7.26 20.55
N MET A 139 -0.34 -7.94 20.07
CA MET A 139 -1.62 -8.07 20.75
C MET A 139 -2.13 -9.51 20.59
N ALA A 140 -2.36 -10.15 21.73
CA ALA A 140 -2.89 -11.51 21.79
C ALA A 140 -4.38 -11.57 21.41
N THR A 141 -5.10 -10.46 21.60
CA THR A 141 -6.53 -10.36 21.27
C THR A 141 -6.76 -10.57 19.77
N PRO A 142 -7.59 -11.57 19.38
CA PRO A 142 -7.88 -11.85 17.98
C PRO A 142 -8.58 -10.68 17.27
N LYS A 143 -8.35 -10.54 15.95
CA LYS A 143 -8.91 -9.43 15.16
C LYS A 143 -10.43 -9.39 15.21
N ASN A 144 -11.07 -10.56 15.21
CA ASN A 144 -12.52 -10.70 15.21
C ASN A 144 -13.14 -10.16 16.51
N VAL A 145 -12.45 -10.31 17.64
CA VAL A 145 -12.90 -9.78 18.93
C VAL A 145 -12.84 -8.25 18.92
N ILE A 146 -11.72 -7.70 18.47
CA ILE A 146 -11.52 -6.24 18.37
C ILE A 146 -12.55 -5.61 17.43
N ARG A 147 -12.92 -6.31 16.35
CA ARG A 147 -13.89 -5.82 15.35
C ARG A 147 -15.35 -5.88 15.81
N LYS A 148 -15.72 -6.91 16.58
CA LYS A 148 -17.13 -7.20 16.90
C LYS A 148 -17.55 -6.75 18.28
N TYR A 149 -16.61 -6.60 19.22
CA TYR A 149 -16.94 -6.34 20.60
C TYR A 149 -16.99 -4.83 20.89
N GLU A 150 -18.16 -4.33 21.28
CA GLU A 150 -18.44 -2.89 21.46
C GLU A 150 -17.42 -2.16 22.38
N PRO A 151 -16.93 -2.75 23.49
CA PRO A 151 -15.89 -2.11 24.30
C PRO A 151 -14.56 -1.83 23.56
N PHE A 152 -14.27 -2.52 22.46
CA PHE A 152 -13.10 -2.25 21.63
C PHE A 152 -13.34 -1.19 20.54
N LYS A 153 -14.56 -0.66 20.38
CA LYS A 153 -14.93 0.21 19.27
C LYS A 153 -14.06 1.45 19.16
N ASP A 154 -13.81 2.15 20.27
CA ASP A 154 -12.97 3.36 20.25
C ASP A 154 -11.51 3.04 19.92
N PHE A 155 -11.00 1.93 20.47
CA PHE A 155 -9.67 1.44 20.17
C PHE A 155 -9.52 0.99 18.71
N GLN A 156 -10.53 0.31 18.17
CA GLN A 156 -10.58 -0.10 16.77
C GLN A 156 -10.61 1.13 15.85
N LYS A 157 -11.45 2.12 16.16
CA LYS A 157 -11.51 3.39 15.40
C LYS A 157 -10.15 4.09 15.37
N PHE A 158 -9.46 4.14 16.51
CA PHE A 158 -8.09 4.65 16.58
C PHE A 158 -7.14 3.87 15.67
N LEU A 159 -7.10 2.54 15.79
CA LEU A 159 -6.21 1.73 14.94
C LEU A 159 -6.52 1.90 13.45
N VAL A 160 -7.79 1.94 13.05
CA VAL A 160 -8.20 2.07 11.64
C VAL A 160 -7.85 3.47 11.11
N SER A 161 -8.18 4.52 11.86
CA SER A 161 -7.90 5.91 11.44
C SER A 161 -6.39 6.18 11.33
N GLU A 162 -5.59 5.77 12.31
CA GLU A 162 -4.13 5.96 12.27
C GLU A 162 -3.46 5.08 11.22
N THR A 163 -4.00 3.88 10.93
CA THR A 163 -3.55 3.08 9.77
C THR A 163 -3.90 3.78 8.46
N GLY A 164 -5.11 4.35 8.36
CA GLY A 164 -5.60 5.12 7.21
C GLY A 164 -4.65 6.24 6.79
N VAL A 165 -4.22 7.05 7.77
CA VAL A 165 -3.29 8.18 7.56
C VAL A 165 -1.83 7.72 7.42
N GLY A 166 -1.50 6.49 7.81
CA GLY A 166 -0.15 5.93 7.69
C GLY A 166 0.76 6.22 8.89
N ASN A 167 0.19 6.42 10.08
CA ASN A 167 0.92 6.56 11.36
C ASN A 167 1.07 5.22 12.11
N ILE A 168 0.29 4.22 11.70
CA ILE A 168 0.42 2.84 12.14
C ILE A 168 0.52 1.94 10.92
N SER A 169 1.49 1.02 10.94
CA SER A 169 1.61 -0.05 9.96
C SER A 169 1.36 -1.39 10.61
N ARG A 170 0.40 -2.15 10.07
CA ARG A 170 0.17 -3.55 10.47
C ARG A 170 1.18 -4.43 9.76
N GLN A 171 2.05 -5.07 10.53
CA GLN A 171 3.14 -5.87 9.99
C GLN A 171 3.46 -6.98 10.98
N GLU A 172 3.69 -8.18 10.45
CA GLU A 172 4.11 -9.33 11.25
C GLU A 172 5.51 -9.09 11.85
N GLU A 173 5.70 -9.52 13.10
CA GLU A 173 6.96 -9.38 13.84
C GLU A 173 8.17 -9.87 13.04
N VAL A 174 8.14 -11.10 12.51
CA VAL A 174 9.28 -11.64 11.74
C VAL A 174 9.54 -10.87 10.43
N SER A 175 8.52 -10.24 9.85
CA SER A 175 8.68 -9.40 8.66
C SER A 175 9.35 -8.06 8.97
N MET A 176 9.48 -7.66 10.24
CA MET A 176 10.16 -6.43 10.65
C MET A 176 11.68 -6.58 10.72
N ILE A 177 12.18 -7.82 10.81
CA ILE A 177 13.59 -8.14 11.06
C ILE A 177 14.49 -7.81 9.86
N PRO A 178 14.17 -8.23 8.61
CA PRO A 178 15.10 -8.06 7.48
C PRO A 178 15.48 -6.60 7.20
N PRO A 179 14.55 -5.63 7.18
CA PRO A 179 14.91 -4.22 6.99
C PRO A 179 15.85 -3.67 8.07
N LEU A 180 15.72 -4.13 9.32
CA LEU A 180 16.57 -3.69 10.44
C LEU A 180 17.99 -4.25 10.35
N LEU A 181 18.17 -5.47 9.83
CA LEU A 181 19.51 -6.07 9.63
C LEU A 181 20.22 -5.51 8.38
N LEU A 182 19.47 -4.89 7.47
CA LEU A 182 20.02 -4.28 6.27
C LEU A 182 20.84 -3.02 6.58
N ASP A 183 20.64 -2.38 7.75
CA ASP A 183 21.40 -1.19 8.18
C ASP A 183 21.41 -0.09 7.10
N VAL A 184 20.20 0.37 6.77
CA VAL A 184 19.96 1.42 5.79
C VAL A 184 20.30 2.79 6.38
N GLN A 185 20.94 3.63 5.57
CA GLN A 185 21.35 4.98 5.93
C GLN A 185 20.73 5.98 4.93
N PRO A 186 20.58 7.27 5.28
CA PRO A 186 19.83 8.24 4.47
C PRO A 186 20.38 8.51 3.06
N HIS A 187 21.65 8.18 2.81
CA HIS A 187 22.31 8.36 1.51
C HIS A 187 22.38 7.06 0.69
N HIS A 188 21.96 5.93 1.25
CA HIS A 188 22.04 4.63 0.58
C HIS A 188 21.05 4.52 -0.58
N THR A 189 21.50 3.88 -1.64
CA THR A 189 20.68 3.30 -2.69
C THR A 189 20.29 1.88 -2.28
N VAL A 190 18.99 1.63 -2.24
CA VAL A 190 18.38 0.41 -1.71
C VAL A 190 17.55 -0.25 -2.81
N LEU A 191 17.67 -1.56 -2.96
CA LEU A 191 16.84 -2.37 -3.85
C LEU A 191 16.04 -3.37 -3.04
N ASP A 192 14.73 -3.41 -3.24
CA ASP A 192 13.84 -4.48 -2.76
C ASP A 192 13.37 -5.29 -3.97
N LEU A 193 13.90 -6.51 -4.13
CA LEU A 193 13.74 -7.31 -5.35
C LEU A 193 12.34 -7.93 -5.50
N CYS A 194 11.63 -8.14 -4.39
CA CYS A 194 10.37 -8.87 -4.31
C CYS A 194 9.45 -8.17 -3.28
N ALA A 195 9.07 -6.94 -3.62
CA ALA A 195 8.63 -5.94 -2.66
C ALA A 195 7.17 -6.09 -2.19
N ALA A 196 6.26 -6.62 -3.01
CA ALA A 196 4.84 -6.61 -2.66
C ALA A 196 4.51 -7.60 -1.54
N PRO A 197 3.62 -7.27 -0.59
CA PRO A 197 2.67 -6.16 -0.59
C PRO A 197 3.23 -4.80 -0.12
N GLY A 198 4.52 -4.71 0.24
CA GLY A 198 5.19 -3.44 0.51
C GLY A 198 5.42 -3.06 1.97
N SER A 199 5.15 -3.95 2.93
CA SER A 199 5.40 -3.65 4.35
C SER A 199 6.89 -3.45 4.66
N LYS A 200 7.76 -4.29 4.08
CA LYS A 200 9.22 -4.17 4.19
C LYS A 200 9.73 -2.95 3.44
N SER A 201 9.23 -2.69 2.22
CA SER A 201 9.59 -1.51 1.43
C SER A 201 9.20 -0.20 2.13
N ALA A 202 8.03 -0.17 2.78
CA ALA A 202 7.60 0.93 3.63
C ALA A 202 8.58 1.17 4.79
N GLN A 203 8.99 0.10 5.47
CA GLN A 203 9.98 0.21 6.55
C GLN A 203 11.36 0.67 6.03
N LEU A 204 11.77 0.25 4.83
CA LEU A 204 13.03 0.67 4.21
C LEU A 204 13.03 2.16 3.86
N ILE A 205 11.93 2.69 3.31
CA ILE A 205 11.87 4.12 2.96
C ILE A 205 11.81 4.99 4.22
N GLU A 206 11.16 4.52 5.29
CA GLU A 206 11.22 5.18 6.61
C GLU A 206 12.66 5.26 7.14
N LEU A 207 13.46 4.19 6.99
CA LEU A 207 14.88 4.18 7.38
C LEU A 207 15.72 5.15 6.53
N ILE A 208 15.41 5.31 5.23
CA ILE A 208 16.07 6.32 4.38
C ILE A 208 15.79 7.74 4.90
N HIS A 209 14.56 8.03 5.34
CA HIS A 209 14.20 9.34 5.88
C HIS A 209 14.56 9.54 7.36
N ALA A 210 15.25 8.59 7.99
CA ALA A 210 15.63 8.69 9.40
C ALA A 210 16.43 9.98 9.68
N GLY A 211 15.92 10.80 10.61
CA GLY A 211 16.52 12.08 11.02
C GLY A 211 16.49 13.18 9.95
N GLU A 212 15.68 13.04 8.89
CA GLU A 212 15.55 14.07 7.84
C GLU A 212 15.06 15.41 8.39
N GLU A 213 14.00 15.39 9.21
CA GLU A 213 13.39 16.59 9.80
C GLU A 213 14.43 17.47 10.53
N GLU A 214 15.20 16.88 11.44
CA GLU A 214 16.27 17.58 12.18
C GLU A 214 17.39 18.11 11.27
N ARG A 215 17.67 17.44 10.14
CA ARG A 215 18.67 17.92 9.17
C ARG A 215 18.13 19.07 8.34
N VAL A 216 16.88 18.99 7.90
CA VAL A 216 16.19 20.03 7.12
C VAL A 216 16.03 21.30 7.95
N ASP A 217 15.57 21.19 9.19
CA ASP A 217 15.42 22.33 10.09
C ASP A 217 16.76 23.07 10.31
N ARG A 218 17.82 22.31 10.58
CA ARG A 218 19.18 22.89 10.71
C ARG A 218 19.65 23.56 9.42
N ALA A 219 19.38 22.95 8.27
CA ALA A 219 19.72 23.54 6.97
C ALA A 219 18.98 24.86 6.73
N ILE A 220 17.68 24.91 7.01
CA ILE A 220 16.87 26.11 6.85
C ILE A 220 17.36 27.22 7.79
N ARG A 221 17.63 26.93 9.06
CA ARG A 221 18.18 27.93 10.01
C ARG A 221 19.54 28.46 9.57
N GLN A 222 20.40 27.58 9.06
CA GLN A 222 21.71 27.98 8.52
C GLN A 222 21.56 28.90 7.30
N ILE A 223 20.64 28.58 6.38
CA ILE A 223 20.33 29.43 5.21
C ILE A 223 19.80 30.81 5.65
N LYS A 224 19.01 30.86 6.74
CA LYS A 224 18.47 32.10 7.32
C LYS A 224 19.47 32.89 8.16
N GLY A 225 20.68 32.37 8.41
CA GLY A 225 21.71 33.04 9.20
C GLY A 225 21.44 33.07 10.71
N GLU A 226 20.61 32.15 11.22
CA GLU A 226 20.27 32.06 12.65
C GLU A 226 21.41 31.38 13.47
N PRO A 227 21.62 31.76 14.75
CA PRO A 227 22.69 31.20 15.58
C PRO A 227 22.51 29.70 15.84
N GLN A 228 23.60 28.93 15.70
CA GLN A 228 23.58 27.47 15.85
C GLN A 228 23.85 27.03 17.30
N ASN A 229 23.03 26.11 17.80
CA ASN A 229 23.41 25.22 18.90
C ASN A 229 23.75 23.84 18.31
N GLY A 230 25.03 23.49 18.18
CA GLY A 230 25.48 22.17 17.73
C GLY A 230 26.59 22.21 16.67
N ALA A 231 27.07 21.03 16.27
CA ALA A 231 28.07 20.89 15.20
C ALA A 231 27.46 21.28 13.84
N ALA A 232 28.20 22.07 13.05
CA ALA A 232 27.82 22.46 11.70
C ALA A 232 27.55 21.23 10.82
N LEU A 233 26.54 21.30 9.96
CA LEU A 233 26.27 20.23 8.98
C LEU A 233 27.42 20.18 7.97
N ASN A 234 28.01 18.99 7.76
CA ASN A 234 29.03 18.76 6.73
C ASN A 234 28.49 19.15 5.34
N GLU A 235 29.37 19.54 4.41
CA GLU A 235 29.00 19.93 3.04
C GLU A 235 28.06 18.92 2.36
N THR A 236 28.28 17.62 2.58
CA THR A 236 27.47 16.53 2.04
C THR A 236 26.01 16.56 2.51
N ASN A 237 25.76 17.01 3.75
CA ASN A 237 24.41 17.14 4.32
C ASN A 237 23.69 18.42 3.85
N MET A 238 24.40 19.34 3.21
CA MET A 238 23.85 20.59 2.67
C MET A 238 23.44 20.49 1.20
N ILE A 239 23.89 19.47 0.46
CA ILE A 239 23.68 19.32 -0.99
C ILE A 239 22.19 19.39 -1.38
N ASP A 240 21.30 18.89 -0.52
CA ASP A 240 19.84 18.91 -0.76
C ASP A 240 19.06 19.55 0.40
N GLY A 241 19.66 20.56 1.06
CA GLY A 241 19.01 21.27 2.16
C GLY A 241 18.66 20.37 3.35
N GLY A 242 19.51 19.38 3.67
CA GLY A 242 19.29 18.42 4.75
C GLY A 242 18.44 17.20 4.41
N ARG A 243 17.82 17.16 3.22
CA ARG A 243 16.97 16.02 2.79
C ARG A 243 17.77 14.75 2.51
N ALA A 244 17.11 13.60 2.61
CA ALA A 244 17.71 12.32 2.25
C ALA A 244 18.02 12.26 0.75
N THR A 245 19.25 11.88 0.41
CA THR A 245 19.74 11.77 -0.97
C THR A 245 19.69 10.34 -1.50
N GLY A 246 19.43 9.36 -0.63
CA GLY A 246 19.30 7.95 -0.98
C GLY A 246 18.07 7.66 -1.85
N MET A 247 17.87 6.40 -2.22
CA MET A 247 16.72 6.00 -3.05
C MET A 247 16.36 4.55 -2.78
N LEU A 248 15.06 4.23 -2.76
CA LEU A 248 14.54 2.87 -2.79
C LEU A 248 14.00 2.54 -4.18
N VAL A 249 14.47 1.44 -4.76
CA VAL A 249 13.86 0.79 -5.92
C VAL A 249 13.12 -0.44 -5.42
N ALA A 250 11.80 -0.45 -5.53
CA ALA A 250 10.96 -1.58 -5.15
C ALA A 250 10.48 -2.30 -6.42
N ASN A 251 10.69 -3.61 -6.49
CA ASN A 251 10.37 -4.42 -7.66
C ASN A 251 9.40 -5.53 -7.31
N ASP A 252 8.43 -5.78 -8.19
CA ASP A 252 7.64 -7.02 -8.15
C ASP A 252 7.37 -7.52 -9.57
N VAL A 253 7.39 -8.83 -9.77
CA VAL A 253 7.15 -9.45 -11.08
C VAL A 253 5.69 -9.33 -11.51
N ASN A 254 4.76 -9.25 -10.56
CA ASN A 254 3.34 -9.12 -10.83
C ASN A 254 2.91 -7.64 -10.78
N TYR A 255 2.35 -7.15 -11.88
CA TYR A 255 1.92 -5.75 -12.01
C TYR A 255 0.82 -5.36 -11.00
N GLN A 256 -0.17 -6.23 -10.74
CA GLN A 256 -1.23 -5.96 -9.78
C GLN A 256 -0.68 -5.86 -8.35
N ARG A 257 0.24 -6.78 -7.99
CA ARG A 257 0.94 -6.72 -6.71
C ARG A 257 1.82 -5.48 -6.59
N ALA A 258 2.46 -5.04 -7.67
CA ALA A 258 3.20 -3.78 -7.72
C ALA A 258 2.27 -2.56 -7.50
N GLN A 259 1.04 -2.58 -8.01
CA GLN A 259 0.04 -1.54 -7.73
C GLN A 259 -0.43 -1.54 -6.26
N MET A 260 -0.60 -2.71 -5.65
CA MET A 260 -0.87 -2.80 -4.21
C MET A 260 0.28 -2.22 -3.38
N LEU A 261 1.52 -2.54 -3.75
CA LEU A 261 2.72 -1.96 -3.17
C LEU A 261 2.71 -0.43 -3.27
N VAL A 262 2.39 0.12 -4.45
CA VAL A 262 2.26 1.59 -4.66
C VAL A 262 1.26 2.18 -3.66
N HIS A 263 0.09 1.58 -3.48
CA HIS A 263 -0.91 2.10 -2.54
C HIS A 263 -0.40 2.11 -1.08
N GLN A 264 0.37 1.09 -0.67
CA GLN A 264 0.93 1.01 0.68
C GLN A 264 2.03 2.05 0.92
N VAL A 265 2.98 2.16 -0.01
CA VAL A 265 4.13 3.07 0.14
C VAL A 265 3.78 4.53 -0.16
N LYS A 266 2.72 4.80 -0.93
CA LYS A 266 2.29 6.16 -1.25
C LYS A 266 1.99 6.98 -0.01
N ARG A 267 1.53 6.36 1.08
CA ARG A 267 1.25 7.04 2.37
C ARG A 267 2.48 7.70 2.99
N LEU A 268 3.68 7.26 2.60
CA LEU A 268 4.95 7.78 3.11
C LEU A 268 5.44 9.02 2.36
N ASN A 269 4.80 9.36 1.22
CA ASN A 269 5.04 10.60 0.46
C ASN A 269 6.52 10.89 0.14
N SER A 270 7.30 9.84 -0.18
CA SER A 270 8.74 9.97 -0.41
C SER A 270 9.10 10.29 -1.87
N PRO A 271 9.92 11.34 -2.14
CA PRO A 271 10.46 11.62 -3.48
C PRO A 271 11.64 10.71 -3.85
N ASN A 272 12.04 9.79 -2.96
CA ASN A 272 13.18 8.90 -3.07
C ASN A 272 12.76 7.46 -3.44
N LEU A 273 11.57 7.26 -4.02
CA LEU A 273 11.02 5.95 -4.35
C LEU A 273 10.80 5.76 -5.86
N ILE A 274 11.19 4.59 -6.36
CA ILE A 274 10.81 4.06 -7.67
C ILE A 274 10.17 2.67 -7.48
N VAL A 275 9.02 2.43 -8.11
CA VAL A 275 8.40 1.10 -8.21
C VAL A 275 8.55 0.60 -9.65
N THR A 276 9.03 -0.63 -9.80
CA THR A 276 9.31 -1.27 -11.09
C THR A 276 8.62 -2.63 -11.21
N ASN A 277 8.46 -3.11 -12.44
CA ASN A 277 7.87 -4.42 -12.72
C ASN A 277 8.79 -5.29 -13.58
N HIS A 278 9.61 -6.12 -12.92
CA HIS A 278 10.55 -7.04 -13.57
C HIS A 278 10.66 -8.37 -12.84
N ASP A 279 11.10 -9.39 -13.57
CA ASP A 279 11.56 -10.66 -13.00
C ASP A 279 12.84 -10.44 -12.19
N ALA A 280 12.80 -10.77 -10.90
CA ALA A 280 13.92 -10.60 -9.98
C ALA A 280 15.15 -11.46 -10.35
N THR A 281 14.96 -12.59 -11.05
CA THR A 281 16.07 -13.45 -11.50
C THR A 281 16.93 -12.78 -12.57
N MET A 282 16.36 -11.83 -13.31
CA MET A 282 16.99 -11.12 -14.42
C MET A 282 16.81 -9.60 -14.30
N PHE A 283 16.67 -9.08 -13.08
CA PHE A 283 16.39 -7.66 -12.88
C PHE A 283 17.43 -6.79 -13.60
N PRO A 284 17.03 -5.83 -14.47
CA PRO A 284 17.96 -5.14 -15.35
C PRO A 284 18.95 -4.24 -14.60
N SER A 285 20.12 -4.01 -15.19
CA SER A 285 21.05 -3.01 -14.68
C SER A 285 20.51 -1.61 -14.97
N ILE A 286 20.51 -0.73 -13.98
CA ILE A 286 20.00 0.64 -14.12
C ILE A 286 21.14 1.54 -14.61
N GLU A 287 20.93 2.27 -15.69
CA GLU A 287 21.92 3.23 -16.21
C GLU A 287 21.82 4.57 -15.49
N LEU A 288 22.98 5.22 -15.33
CA LEU A 288 23.12 6.57 -14.80
C LEU A 288 23.74 7.49 -15.87
N PRO A 289 23.59 8.82 -15.74
CA PRO A 289 24.25 9.78 -16.62
C PRO A 289 25.75 9.47 -16.74
N SER A 290 26.24 9.46 -17.98
CA SER A 290 27.64 9.11 -18.27
C SER A 290 28.59 10.22 -17.80
N ASP A 291 29.67 9.83 -17.13
CA ASP A 291 30.75 10.76 -16.82
C ASP A 291 31.54 11.09 -18.09
N THR A 292 31.86 12.38 -18.29
CA THR A 292 32.70 12.82 -19.40
C THR A 292 34.14 12.80 -18.93
N LEU A 293 34.93 11.84 -19.43
CA LEU A 293 36.34 11.75 -19.07
C LEU A 293 37.14 12.89 -19.73
N PRO A 294 38.30 13.28 -19.17
CA PRO A 294 39.24 14.17 -19.84
C PRO A 294 39.59 13.58 -21.23
N GLY A 295 39.19 14.25 -22.31
CA GLY A 295 39.30 13.75 -23.69
C GLY A 295 37.97 13.43 -24.39
N GLY A 296 36.82 13.70 -23.77
CA GLY A 296 35.50 13.66 -24.42
C GLY A 296 34.88 12.27 -24.60
N GLN A 297 35.55 11.21 -24.12
CA GLN A 297 34.97 9.86 -24.11
C GLN A 297 33.90 9.74 -23.02
N LYS A 298 32.69 9.32 -23.41
CA LYS A 298 31.58 9.02 -22.49
C LYS A 298 31.71 7.58 -22.01
N ARG A 299 31.79 7.36 -20.70
CA ARG A 299 31.74 6.03 -20.10
C ARG A 299 30.35 5.76 -19.54
N GLY A 300 29.70 4.71 -20.02
CA GLY A 300 28.44 4.24 -19.45
C GLY A 300 28.61 3.90 -17.97
N ARG A 301 27.79 4.49 -17.11
CA ARG A 301 27.78 4.26 -15.67
C ARG A 301 26.50 3.50 -15.32
N TYR A 302 26.64 2.43 -14.55
CA TYR A 302 25.50 1.65 -14.06
C TYR A 302 25.40 1.82 -12.55
N LEU A 303 24.18 1.96 -12.05
CA LEU A 303 23.90 2.01 -10.62
C LEU A 303 24.22 0.65 -9.99
N LYS A 304 24.96 0.69 -8.89
CA LYS A 304 25.10 -0.40 -7.94
C LYS A 304 24.45 0.02 -6.63
N PHE A 305 23.90 -0.94 -5.92
CA PHE A 305 23.14 -0.70 -4.70
C PHE A 305 24.03 -0.85 -3.47
N ASP A 306 23.90 0.08 -2.53
CA ASP A 306 24.51 -0.02 -1.20
C ASP A 306 23.91 -1.16 -0.39
N ARG A 307 22.59 -1.35 -0.56
CA ARG A 307 21.75 -2.28 0.20
C ARG A 307 20.76 -3.00 -0.71
N VAL A 308 20.64 -4.31 -0.57
CA VAL A 308 19.65 -5.10 -1.31
C VAL A 308 18.87 -6.01 -0.35
N LEU A 309 17.55 -5.92 -0.39
CA LEU A 309 16.65 -6.87 0.25
C LEU A 309 16.18 -7.89 -0.79
N ALA A 310 16.44 -9.16 -0.51
CA ALA A 310 15.99 -10.31 -1.27
C ALA A 310 15.05 -11.15 -0.39
N ASP A 311 13.84 -10.62 -0.14
CA ASP A 311 12.75 -11.34 0.51
C ASP A 311 12.02 -12.19 -0.55
N VAL A 312 12.55 -13.39 -0.80
CA VAL A 312 12.21 -14.15 -2.01
C VAL A 312 10.88 -14.89 -1.89
N PRO A 313 10.19 -15.18 -3.02
CA PRO A 313 9.05 -16.09 -3.00
C PRO A 313 9.47 -17.47 -2.45
N CYS A 314 8.72 -17.95 -1.46
CA CYS A 314 8.95 -19.16 -0.67
C CYS A 314 7.75 -20.10 -0.73
N SER A 315 7.92 -21.36 -0.32
CA SER A 315 6.82 -22.30 -0.11
C SER A 315 5.82 -21.83 0.97
N GLY A 316 6.29 -20.98 1.90
CA GLY A 316 5.45 -20.36 2.92
C GLY A 316 5.12 -21.25 4.10
N ASP A 317 5.85 -22.34 4.33
CA ASP A 317 5.56 -23.27 5.41
C ASP A 317 5.85 -22.74 6.83
N GLY A 318 6.59 -21.63 6.96
CA GLY A 318 6.65 -20.83 8.19
C GLY A 318 5.37 -20.03 8.47
N THR A 319 4.43 -19.97 7.52
CA THR A 319 3.21 -19.14 7.58
C THR A 319 1.93 -19.90 7.92
N CYS A 320 2.00 -21.19 8.27
CA CYS A 320 0.84 -22.06 8.57
C CYS A 320 -0.15 -21.50 9.61
N ARG A 321 0.31 -20.60 10.48
CA ARG A 321 -0.49 -19.91 11.50
C ARG A 321 -1.40 -18.79 10.97
N LYS A 322 -1.11 -18.29 9.77
CA LYS A 322 -1.90 -17.23 9.08
C LYS A 322 -2.46 -17.69 7.74
N ASN A 323 -1.82 -18.67 7.11
CA ASN A 323 -2.29 -19.31 5.89
C ASN A 323 -2.60 -20.80 6.16
N PRO A 324 -3.85 -21.13 6.52
CA PRO A 324 -4.24 -22.52 6.81
C PRO A 324 -4.18 -23.44 5.60
N SER A 325 -4.19 -22.92 4.37
CA SER A 325 -4.15 -23.74 3.15
C SER A 325 -2.89 -24.61 3.11
N ILE A 326 -1.78 -24.11 3.68
CA ILE A 326 -0.51 -24.83 3.74
C ILE A 326 -0.66 -26.21 4.37
N TRP A 327 -1.47 -26.38 5.44
CA TRP A 327 -1.67 -27.70 6.05
C TRP A 327 -2.20 -28.73 5.04
N LYS A 328 -3.11 -28.32 4.16
CA LYS A 328 -3.71 -29.21 3.15
C LYS A 328 -2.81 -29.38 1.93
N GLU A 329 -2.13 -28.32 1.53
CA GLU A 329 -1.42 -28.21 0.23
C GLU A 329 0.08 -28.47 0.31
N TRP A 330 0.63 -28.61 1.52
CA TRP A 330 2.07 -28.80 1.70
C TRP A 330 2.53 -30.09 1.02
N THR A 331 3.49 -29.95 0.12
CA THR A 331 4.24 -31.05 -0.47
C THR A 331 5.72 -30.68 -0.54
N PRO A 332 6.64 -31.67 -0.48
CA PRO A 332 8.08 -31.39 -0.64
C PRO A 332 8.42 -30.69 -1.96
N GLN A 333 7.59 -30.90 -2.99
CA GLN A 333 7.79 -30.31 -4.31
C GLN A 333 7.69 -28.78 -4.32
N ASN A 334 6.97 -28.19 -3.35
CA ASN A 334 6.77 -26.75 -3.24
C ASN A 334 8.11 -26.05 -3.03
N ALA A 335 8.94 -26.54 -2.09
CA ALA A 335 10.28 -26.02 -1.82
C ALA A 335 11.28 -26.39 -2.94
N LEU A 336 11.30 -27.66 -3.36
CA LEU A 336 12.21 -28.15 -4.43
C LEU A 336 12.04 -27.37 -5.75
N GLY A 337 10.82 -26.91 -6.05
CA GLY A 337 10.53 -26.14 -7.26
C GLY A 337 11.05 -24.70 -7.24
N LEU A 338 11.32 -24.13 -6.05
CA LEU A 338 11.69 -22.72 -5.89
C LEU A 338 13.19 -22.50 -5.72
N TYR A 339 13.92 -23.53 -5.26
CA TYR A 339 15.36 -23.48 -5.00
C TYR A 339 16.17 -22.78 -6.12
N GLN A 340 16.02 -23.20 -7.38
CA GLN A 340 16.80 -22.61 -8.48
C GLN A 340 16.48 -21.12 -8.69
N THR A 341 15.20 -20.75 -8.58
CA THR A 341 14.74 -19.37 -8.70
C THR A 341 15.33 -18.53 -7.56
N GLN A 342 15.28 -19.02 -6.33
CA GLN A 342 15.82 -18.32 -5.15
C GLN A 342 17.34 -18.13 -5.26
N VAL A 343 18.09 -19.15 -5.72
CA VAL A 343 19.53 -19.03 -5.99
C VAL A 343 19.81 -17.98 -7.06
N ARG A 344 19.03 -17.94 -8.14
CA ARG A 344 19.18 -16.92 -9.19
C ARG A 344 18.88 -15.51 -8.68
N ILE A 345 17.83 -15.34 -7.88
CA ILE A 345 17.49 -14.04 -7.26
C ILE A 345 18.62 -13.58 -6.34
N LEU A 346 19.11 -14.44 -5.44
CA LEU A 346 20.19 -14.09 -4.51
C LEU A 346 21.51 -13.79 -5.25
N THR A 347 21.84 -14.58 -6.27
CA THR A 347 23.00 -14.32 -7.13
C THR A 347 22.86 -12.97 -7.84
N ARG A 348 21.67 -12.63 -8.35
CA ARG A 348 21.41 -11.35 -8.99
C ARG A 348 21.52 -10.18 -8.00
N ALA A 349 21.00 -10.35 -6.78
CA ALA A 349 21.13 -9.39 -5.69
C ALA A 349 22.61 -9.06 -5.42
N LEU A 350 23.46 -10.09 -5.27
CA LEU A 350 24.90 -9.93 -5.05
C LEU A 350 25.61 -9.25 -6.24
N GLN A 351 25.21 -9.53 -7.48
CA GLN A 351 25.77 -8.86 -8.66
C GLN A 351 25.43 -7.36 -8.71
N MET A 352 24.23 -6.99 -8.26
CA MET A 352 23.72 -5.63 -8.25
C MET A 352 24.24 -4.79 -7.08
N THR A 353 24.71 -5.46 -6.03
CA THR A 353 25.29 -4.83 -4.86
C THR A 353 26.70 -4.31 -5.17
N GLN A 354 27.04 -3.14 -4.66
CA GLN A 354 28.40 -2.59 -4.74
C GLN A 354 29.36 -3.36 -3.83
N VAL A 355 30.67 -3.25 -4.06
CA VAL A 355 31.67 -3.76 -3.13
C VAL A 355 31.58 -2.98 -1.80
N GLY A 356 31.56 -3.71 -0.68
CA GLY A 356 31.25 -3.19 0.66
C GLY A 356 29.74 -3.05 0.94
N GLY A 357 28.88 -3.32 -0.03
CA GLY A 357 27.43 -3.31 0.15
C GLY A 357 26.90 -4.57 0.84
N ARG A 358 25.66 -4.47 1.35
CA ARG A 358 25.01 -5.55 2.11
C ARG A 358 23.75 -6.07 1.40
N VAL A 359 23.60 -7.39 1.36
CA VAL A 359 22.37 -8.07 0.94
C VAL A 359 21.75 -8.73 2.17
N VAL A 360 20.46 -8.54 2.40
CA VAL A 360 19.70 -9.38 3.34
C VAL A 360 18.81 -10.29 2.53
N TYR A 361 19.02 -11.59 2.70
CA TYR A 361 18.16 -12.63 2.14
C TYR A 361 17.22 -13.12 3.23
N SER A 362 15.94 -13.28 2.90
CA SER A 362 14.97 -13.83 3.84
C SER A 362 13.92 -14.69 3.15
N THR A 363 13.40 -15.66 3.90
CA THR A 363 12.28 -16.49 3.51
C THR A 363 11.29 -16.62 4.66
N CYS A 364 10.05 -16.88 4.28
CA CYS A 364 8.96 -17.31 5.14
C CYS A 364 8.88 -18.83 5.29
N SER A 365 10.02 -19.52 5.11
CA SER A 365 10.15 -20.98 5.13
C SER A 365 10.91 -21.43 6.36
N MET A 366 10.72 -22.68 6.76
CA MET A 366 11.60 -23.37 7.72
C MET A 366 12.48 -24.42 7.01
N ASN A 367 12.30 -24.61 5.70
CA ASN A 367 12.92 -25.66 4.93
C ASN A 367 14.37 -25.29 4.54
N PRO A 368 15.38 -26.09 4.92
CA PRO A 368 16.78 -25.80 4.60
C PRO A 368 17.09 -25.73 3.10
N VAL A 369 16.28 -26.39 2.26
CA VAL A 369 16.41 -26.31 0.80
C VAL A 369 16.13 -24.91 0.28
N GLU A 370 15.23 -24.16 0.92
CA GLU A 370 14.96 -22.76 0.57
C GLU A 370 15.85 -21.78 1.33
N ASP A 371 16.55 -22.25 2.36
CA ASP A 371 17.28 -21.40 3.30
C ASP A 371 18.80 -21.55 3.09
N GLU A 372 19.49 -22.37 3.89
CA GLU A 372 20.95 -22.51 3.86
C GLU A 372 21.46 -23.05 2.53
N ALA A 373 20.73 -23.96 1.88
CA ALA A 373 21.13 -24.50 0.59
C ALA A 373 21.22 -23.41 -0.49
N VAL A 374 20.25 -22.48 -0.49
CA VAL A 374 20.25 -21.32 -1.40
C VAL A 374 21.44 -20.41 -1.12
N VAL A 375 21.69 -20.13 0.16
CA VAL A 375 22.81 -19.26 0.60
C VAL A 375 24.15 -19.87 0.20
N ALA A 376 24.39 -21.15 0.52
CA ALA A 376 25.61 -21.86 0.17
C ALA A 376 25.86 -21.82 -1.34
N SER A 377 24.84 -22.18 -2.12
CA SER A 377 24.91 -22.22 -3.59
C SER A 377 25.17 -20.83 -4.20
N ALA A 378 24.52 -19.78 -3.69
CA ALA A 378 24.73 -18.42 -4.19
C ALA A 378 26.14 -17.89 -3.84
N VAL A 379 26.63 -18.15 -2.62
CA VAL A 379 27.98 -17.77 -2.18
C VAL A 379 29.03 -18.48 -3.05
N GLU A 380 28.90 -19.78 -3.26
CA GLU A 380 29.81 -20.57 -4.09
C GLU A 380 29.84 -20.07 -5.55
N ARG A 381 28.67 -19.86 -6.16
CA ARG A 381 28.52 -19.29 -7.51
C ARG A 381 29.16 -17.91 -7.63
N CYS A 382 29.19 -17.14 -6.55
CA CYS A 382 29.77 -15.80 -6.49
C CYS A 382 31.27 -15.78 -6.18
N GLY A 383 31.94 -16.93 -6.08
CA GLY A 383 33.38 -17.03 -5.79
C GLY A 383 33.72 -17.37 -4.34
N GLY A 384 32.75 -17.89 -3.58
CA GLY A 384 32.92 -18.39 -2.21
C GLY A 384 33.13 -17.28 -1.17
N SER A 385 33.52 -17.71 0.04
CA SER A 385 33.72 -16.85 1.22
C SER A 385 34.78 -15.76 1.03
N THR A 386 35.62 -15.86 -0.01
CA THR A 386 36.60 -14.82 -0.36
C THR A 386 35.97 -13.57 -0.98
N LYS A 387 34.78 -13.71 -1.58
CA LYS A 387 34.07 -12.62 -2.27
C LYS A 387 32.77 -12.22 -1.58
N VAL A 388 32.13 -13.15 -0.89
CA VAL A 388 30.87 -12.92 -0.18
C VAL A 388 31.01 -13.43 1.24
N LYS A 389 30.80 -12.56 2.22
CA LYS A 389 30.90 -12.90 3.64
C LYS A 389 29.52 -12.95 4.27
N ILE A 390 29.24 -13.98 5.06
CA ILE A 390 28.09 -13.97 5.97
C ILE A 390 28.40 -13.08 7.17
N VAL A 391 27.56 -12.07 7.39
CA VAL A 391 27.68 -11.12 8.49
C VAL A 391 27.01 -11.72 9.72
N ASP A 392 27.79 -11.92 10.78
CA ASP A 392 27.24 -12.29 12.08
C ASP A 392 26.36 -11.15 12.62
N CYS A 393 25.09 -11.46 12.87
CA CYS A 393 24.08 -10.54 13.40
C CYS A 393 23.58 -10.96 14.80
N SER A 394 24.33 -11.82 15.50
CA SER A 394 23.99 -12.30 16.85
C SER A 394 23.91 -11.19 17.90
N ASP A 395 24.61 -10.08 17.68
CA ASP A 395 24.60 -8.87 18.52
C ASP A 395 23.46 -7.89 18.17
N LYS A 396 22.80 -8.06 17.03
CA LYS A 396 21.74 -7.16 16.54
C LYS A 396 20.38 -7.55 17.10
N LEU A 397 19.52 -6.57 17.35
CA LEU A 397 18.15 -6.79 17.88
C LEU A 397 18.17 -7.52 19.24
N PRO A 398 18.74 -6.90 20.28
CA PRO A 398 18.79 -7.50 21.62
C PRO A 398 17.38 -7.83 22.11
N GLY A 399 17.18 -9.04 22.63
CA GLY A 399 15.87 -9.55 23.06
C GLY A 399 15.10 -10.34 22.00
N LEU A 400 15.60 -10.44 20.76
CA LEU A 400 15.04 -11.33 19.75
C LEU A 400 15.48 -12.77 20.05
N VAL A 401 14.52 -13.67 20.26
CA VAL A 401 14.80 -15.11 20.38
C VAL A 401 14.98 -15.71 18.99
N ARG A 402 16.06 -16.46 18.80
CA ARG A 402 16.47 -17.00 17.51
C ARG A 402 17.36 -18.23 17.68
N SER A 403 17.38 -19.08 16.67
CA SER A 403 18.28 -20.22 16.53
C SER A 403 19.32 -19.95 15.44
N GLN A 404 20.45 -20.65 15.52
CA GLN A 404 21.50 -20.64 14.50
C GLN A 404 21.05 -21.39 13.24
N GLY A 405 21.69 -21.08 12.11
CA GLY A 405 21.51 -21.84 10.87
C GLY A 405 22.02 -23.27 10.97
N LEU A 406 21.51 -24.12 10.08
CA LEU A 406 21.86 -25.54 10.04
C LEU A 406 23.19 -25.75 9.34
N LYS A 407 23.92 -26.78 9.79
CA LYS A 407 25.18 -27.23 9.18
C LYS A 407 25.02 -28.45 8.29
N ASP A 408 23.96 -29.22 8.53
CA ASP A 408 23.60 -30.42 7.80
C ASP A 408 22.07 -30.58 7.80
N TRP A 409 21.53 -31.25 6.79
CA TRP A 409 20.10 -31.50 6.65
C TRP A 409 19.77 -32.57 5.60
N SER A 410 18.65 -33.24 5.82
CA SER A 410 18.09 -34.22 4.87
C SER A 410 17.10 -33.59 3.90
N ILE A 411 16.86 -34.22 2.76
CA ILE A 411 15.91 -33.75 1.74
C ILE A 411 14.83 -34.80 1.51
N MET A 412 13.57 -34.38 1.42
CA MET A 412 12.46 -35.25 1.06
C MET A 412 12.05 -35.09 -0.41
N ASN A 413 11.93 -36.19 -1.14
CA ASN A 413 11.41 -36.19 -2.51
C ASN A 413 9.87 -36.16 -2.56
N ARG A 414 9.30 -36.11 -3.77
CA ARG A 414 7.84 -36.08 -3.97
C ARG A 414 7.10 -37.27 -3.36
N ASN A 415 7.74 -38.44 -3.34
CA ASN A 415 7.17 -39.69 -2.86
C ASN A 415 7.27 -39.84 -1.32
N GLY A 416 7.98 -38.93 -0.65
CA GLY A 416 8.20 -38.96 0.80
C GLY A 416 9.42 -39.78 1.23
N GLN A 417 10.28 -40.17 0.29
CA GLN A 417 11.60 -40.73 0.57
C GLN A 417 12.55 -39.61 0.96
N ILE A 418 13.40 -39.88 1.95
CA ILE A 418 14.35 -38.92 2.51
C ILE A 418 15.76 -39.35 2.13
N TYR A 419 16.59 -38.39 1.72
CA TYR A 419 17.99 -38.58 1.38
C TYR A 419 18.87 -37.74 2.28
N GLU A 420 19.99 -38.31 2.73
CA GLU A 420 20.99 -37.61 3.56
C GLU A 420 22.12 -37.02 2.70
N SER A 421 22.27 -37.47 1.45
CA SER A 421 23.35 -36.99 0.57
C SER A 421 22.98 -37.03 -0.90
N TRP A 422 23.69 -36.25 -1.72
CA TRP A 422 23.56 -36.30 -3.18
C TRP A 422 23.86 -37.69 -3.75
N ALA A 423 24.90 -38.36 -3.22
CA ALA A 423 25.30 -39.69 -3.70
C ALA A 423 24.19 -40.73 -3.50
N GLU A 424 23.40 -40.59 -2.44
CA GLU A 424 22.21 -41.41 -2.21
C GLU A 424 21.11 -41.04 -3.22
N ALA A 425 20.77 -39.75 -3.33
CA ALA A 425 19.70 -39.29 -4.21
C ALA A 425 19.94 -39.64 -5.68
N GLU A 426 21.18 -39.51 -6.18
CA GLU A 426 21.55 -39.83 -7.56
C GLU A 426 21.30 -41.31 -7.93
N GLY A 427 21.36 -42.22 -6.95
CA GLY A 427 21.11 -43.64 -7.16
C GLY A 427 19.63 -44.03 -7.21
N PHE A 428 18.73 -43.20 -6.66
CA PHE A 428 17.30 -43.51 -6.52
C PHE A 428 16.37 -42.57 -7.30
N GLU A 429 16.83 -41.37 -7.63
CA GLU A 429 16.03 -40.39 -8.35
C GLU A 429 16.10 -40.58 -9.87
N ASP A 430 14.96 -40.40 -10.52
CA ASP A 430 14.87 -40.40 -11.98
C ASP A 430 15.56 -39.18 -12.59
N GLU A 431 15.95 -39.26 -13.87
CA GLU A 431 16.54 -38.13 -14.62
C GLU A 431 15.65 -36.86 -14.66
N GLN A 432 14.37 -36.99 -14.33
CA GLN A 432 13.37 -35.90 -14.32
C GLN A 432 13.19 -35.27 -12.93
N SER A 433 13.96 -35.71 -11.93
CA SER A 433 13.90 -35.15 -10.58
C SER A 433 14.29 -33.67 -10.55
N ARG A 434 13.70 -32.94 -9.60
CA ARG A 434 14.10 -31.55 -9.30
C ARG A 434 15.21 -31.46 -8.26
N ILE A 435 15.57 -32.59 -7.64
CA ILE A 435 16.66 -32.63 -6.67
C ILE A 435 17.98 -32.44 -7.41
N VAL A 436 18.82 -31.54 -6.90
CA VAL A 436 20.12 -31.20 -7.48
C VAL A 436 21.19 -31.14 -6.39
N PRO A 437 22.49 -31.32 -6.72
CA PRO A 437 23.55 -31.44 -5.71
C PRO A 437 23.58 -30.28 -4.72
N GLY A 438 23.38 -29.04 -5.19
CA GLY A 438 23.44 -27.84 -4.33
C GLY A 438 22.27 -27.69 -3.35
N MET A 439 21.30 -28.60 -3.34
CA MET A 439 20.27 -28.63 -2.30
C MET A 439 20.76 -29.29 -1.01
N PHE A 440 21.84 -30.06 -1.05
CA PHE A 440 22.44 -30.73 0.10
C PHE A 440 23.45 -29.83 0.80
N ALA A 441 23.78 -30.15 2.06
CA ALA A 441 24.76 -29.41 2.83
C ALA A 441 26.13 -29.40 2.12
N PRO A 442 26.84 -28.25 2.14
CA PRO A 442 28.16 -28.15 1.54
C PRO A 442 29.16 -29.07 2.23
N GLY A 443 30.12 -29.61 1.48
CA GLY A 443 31.15 -30.48 2.02
C GLY A 443 32.06 -29.77 3.03
N SER A 444 32.75 -30.53 3.89
CA SER A 444 33.60 -30.01 4.97
C SER A 444 34.78 -29.12 4.49
N GLU A 445 35.13 -29.17 3.21
CA GLU A 445 36.15 -28.33 2.60
C GLU A 445 35.65 -26.89 2.33
N GLU A 446 34.33 -26.71 2.18
CA GLU A 446 33.69 -25.42 1.95
C GLU A 446 33.37 -24.74 3.29
N LYS A 447 34.28 -23.86 3.74
CA LYS A 447 34.14 -23.09 4.99
C LYS A 447 33.13 -21.95 4.86
N ILE A 448 31.85 -22.27 4.67
CA ILE A 448 30.75 -21.31 4.72
C ILE A 448 30.16 -21.35 6.15
N PRO A 449 30.24 -20.25 6.93
CA PRO A 449 29.77 -20.23 8.32
C PRO A 449 28.24 -20.09 8.38
N LEU A 450 27.53 -21.15 8.02
CA LEU A 450 26.05 -21.19 7.98
C LEU A 450 25.43 -21.01 9.37
N GLU A 451 26.16 -21.25 10.46
CA GLU A 451 25.72 -20.97 11.83
C GLU A 451 25.38 -19.48 12.07
N HIS A 452 25.90 -18.57 11.24
CA HIS A 452 25.57 -17.14 11.30
C HIS A 452 24.24 -16.79 10.63
N CYS A 453 23.60 -17.74 9.94
CA CYS A 453 22.22 -17.57 9.52
C CYS A 453 21.29 -17.58 10.74
N MET A 454 20.17 -16.88 10.63
CA MET A 454 19.23 -16.67 11.71
C MET A 454 17.91 -17.37 11.40
N ARG A 455 17.51 -18.28 12.29
CA ARG A 455 16.20 -18.94 12.26
C ARG A 455 15.32 -18.42 13.38
N VAL A 456 14.06 -18.16 13.08
CA VAL A 456 13.03 -17.81 14.07
C VAL A 456 11.95 -18.87 14.01
N TYR A 457 11.75 -19.58 15.12
CA TYR A 457 10.73 -20.63 15.19
C TYR A 457 9.48 -20.16 15.93
N PRO A 458 8.28 -20.62 15.53
CA PRO A 458 7.02 -20.16 16.09
C PRO A 458 6.89 -20.29 17.62
N HIS A 459 7.37 -21.40 18.19
CA HIS A 459 7.19 -21.72 19.61
C HIS A 459 8.09 -20.93 20.56
N GLN A 460 9.21 -20.41 20.07
CA GLN A 460 10.22 -19.77 20.91
C GLN A 460 9.77 -18.40 21.43
N GLN A 461 8.99 -17.67 20.65
CA GLN A 461 8.49 -16.33 21.02
C GLN A 461 7.12 -16.00 20.43
N ASP A 462 6.36 -17.04 20.05
CA ASP A 462 4.99 -16.94 19.55
C ASP A 462 4.84 -16.17 18.23
N THR A 463 5.74 -16.40 17.28
CA THR A 463 5.76 -15.73 15.95
C THR A 463 5.44 -16.69 14.81
N GLY A 464 5.55 -16.23 13.56
CA GLY A 464 5.70 -17.13 12.41
C GLY A 464 7.08 -17.79 12.37
N GLY A 465 7.24 -18.76 11.47
CA GLY A 465 8.52 -19.34 11.09
C GLY A 465 9.22 -18.47 10.04
N PHE A 466 10.52 -18.22 10.20
CA PHE A 466 11.24 -17.29 9.32
C PHE A 466 12.74 -17.57 9.29
N PHE A 467 13.37 -17.31 8.15
CA PHE A 467 14.81 -17.42 7.94
C PHE A 467 15.38 -16.08 7.45
N ILE A 468 16.54 -15.69 7.98
CA ILE A 468 17.25 -14.47 7.58
C ILE A 468 18.75 -14.72 7.53
N VAL A 469 19.43 -14.16 6.53
CA VAL A 469 20.88 -14.03 6.51
C VAL A 469 21.29 -12.65 5.97
N ALA A 470 22.32 -12.06 6.58
CA ALA A 470 22.97 -10.87 6.07
C ALA A 470 24.29 -11.25 5.38
N LEU A 471 24.49 -10.77 4.17
CA LEU A 471 25.66 -11.02 3.33
C LEU A 471 26.34 -9.70 2.98
N GLU A 472 27.66 -9.69 2.92
CA GLU A 472 28.47 -8.55 2.50
C GLU A 472 29.31 -8.92 1.28
N LYS A 473 29.28 -8.07 0.24
CA LYS A 473 30.10 -8.26 -0.96
C LYS A 473 31.48 -7.66 -0.74
N LEU A 474 32.53 -8.48 -0.67
CA LEU A 474 33.90 -8.05 -0.39
C LEU A 474 34.69 -7.62 -1.64
N SER A 475 34.37 -8.16 -2.81
CA SER A 475 35.06 -7.83 -4.06
C SER A 475 34.17 -8.06 -5.29
N GLU A 476 34.64 -7.69 -6.48
CA GLU A 476 33.86 -7.85 -7.70
C GLU A 476 33.59 -9.32 -8.06
N ILE A 477 32.33 -9.59 -8.38
CA ILE A 477 31.81 -10.93 -8.63
C ILE A 477 31.63 -11.12 -10.14
N LYS A 478 32.14 -12.25 -10.66
CA LYS A 478 31.75 -12.83 -11.94
C LYS A 478 31.08 -14.16 -11.60
N ALA A 479 29.75 -14.18 -11.59
CA ALA A 479 29.03 -15.39 -11.23
C ALA A 479 29.34 -16.50 -12.24
N LYS A 480 29.63 -17.71 -11.75
CA LYS A 480 29.78 -18.88 -12.63
C LYS A 480 28.45 -19.11 -13.37
N PRO A 481 28.47 -19.37 -14.69
CA PRO A 481 27.25 -19.76 -15.40
C PRO A 481 26.68 -21.03 -14.79
N GLU A 482 25.35 -21.14 -14.79
CA GLU A 482 24.67 -22.33 -14.29
C GLU A 482 25.07 -23.53 -15.15
N ASN A 483 25.52 -24.62 -14.53
CA ASN A 483 25.60 -25.90 -15.23
C ASN A 483 24.17 -26.23 -15.70
N GLU A 484 23.99 -26.52 -16.99
CA GLU A 484 22.68 -26.83 -17.57
C GLU A 484 22.04 -28.02 -16.85
N SER A 485 21.33 -27.76 -15.76
CA SER A 485 20.43 -28.74 -15.18
C SER A 485 19.26 -28.87 -16.16
N LYS A 486 18.97 -30.09 -16.63
CA LYS A 486 17.88 -30.41 -17.57
C LYS A 486 16.46 -30.04 -17.08
N SER A 487 16.33 -29.41 -15.91
CA SER A 487 15.09 -29.04 -15.21
C SER A 487 14.76 -27.54 -15.34
N SER A 488 15.02 -26.92 -16.49
CA SER A 488 14.68 -25.50 -16.72
C SER A 488 13.21 -25.33 -17.12
N ASN A 489 12.27 -25.46 -16.19
CA ASN A 489 10.90 -25.04 -16.51
C ASN A 489 10.78 -23.51 -16.38
N ARG A 490 10.71 -22.81 -17.51
CA ARG A 490 10.63 -21.33 -17.60
C ARG A 490 9.21 -20.77 -17.46
N ASN A 491 8.19 -21.63 -17.42
CA ASN A 491 6.81 -21.21 -17.26
C ASN A 491 6.35 -21.50 -15.83
N TRP A 492 6.65 -20.57 -14.93
CA TRP A 492 6.03 -20.56 -13.61
C TRP A 492 5.02 -19.42 -13.53
N VAL A 493 3.77 -19.79 -13.27
CA VAL A 493 2.71 -18.88 -12.86
C VAL A 493 2.57 -19.09 -11.36
N PHE A 494 2.64 -17.99 -10.61
CA PHE A 494 2.32 -17.96 -9.18
C PHE A 494 0.95 -18.63 -9.01
N ALA A 495 0.90 -19.80 -8.36
CA ALA A 495 -0.36 -20.25 -7.78
C ALA A 495 -0.63 -19.25 -6.66
N GLU A 496 -1.61 -18.37 -6.89
CA GLU A 496 -2.11 -17.50 -5.83
C GLU A 496 -2.41 -18.40 -4.63
N PRO A 497 -1.83 -18.15 -3.44
CA PRO A 497 -2.59 -18.47 -2.24
C PRO A 497 -3.91 -17.72 -2.44
N ASP A 498 -5.05 -18.39 -2.26
CA ASP A 498 -6.35 -17.74 -2.11
C ASP A 498 -6.28 -16.85 -0.85
N LEU A 499 -5.59 -15.73 -0.98
CA LEU A 499 -5.79 -14.58 -0.14
C LEU A 499 -7.17 -14.09 -0.53
N PRO A 500 -8.12 -13.99 0.41
CA PRO A 500 -9.44 -13.50 0.08
C PRO A 500 -9.27 -12.20 -0.72
N THR A 501 -9.93 -12.16 -1.88
CA THR A 501 -10.01 -10.99 -2.78
C THR A 501 -10.47 -9.74 -2.00
N GLU A 502 -11.14 -10.02 -0.87
CA GLU A 502 -11.33 -9.17 0.28
C GLU A 502 -10.13 -9.23 1.24
N THR A 503 -9.14 -8.37 1.02
CA THR A 503 -8.32 -7.97 2.17
C THR A 503 -9.25 -7.28 3.18
N ALA A 504 -8.93 -7.32 4.47
CA ALA A 504 -9.65 -6.52 5.49
C ALA A 504 -9.73 -5.01 5.14
N PHE A 505 -8.95 -4.57 4.14
CA PHE A 505 -8.97 -3.24 3.56
C PHE A 505 -10.02 -3.09 2.44
N THR A 506 -10.27 -4.13 1.62
CA THR A 506 -11.36 -4.14 0.62
C THR A 506 -12.74 -4.24 1.28
N GLU A 507 -12.89 -5.08 2.32
CA GLU A 507 -14.15 -5.17 3.11
C GLU A 507 -14.54 -3.81 3.72
N LEU A 508 -13.56 -3.04 4.19
CA LEU A 508 -13.78 -1.71 4.77
C LEU A 508 -14.21 -0.66 3.74
N LEU A 509 -13.89 -0.83 2.45
CA LEU A 509 -14.31 0.08 1.38
C LEU A 509 -15.71 -0.30 0.84
N ASP A 510 -16.01 -1.59 0.73
CA ASP A 510 -17.33 -2.06 0.28
C ASP A 510 -18.42 -1.77 1.32
N GLU A 511 -18.13 -1.88 2.63
CA GLU A 511 -19.07 -1.54 3.72
C GLU A 511 -19.39 -0.03 3.80
N VAL A 512 -18.55 0.85 3.25
CA VAL A 512 -18.83 2.30 3.18
C VAL A 512 -19.71 2.65 1.98
N SER A 513 -19.86 1.74 1.00
CA SER A 513 -20.59 1.96 -0.24
C SER A 513 -22.04 1.47 -0.26
N HIS A 514 -22.44 0.61 0.69
CA HIS A 514 -23.79 0.04 0.76
C HIS A 514 -24.68 0.73 1.81
N THR A 515 -25.18 1.91 1.49
CA THR A 515 -26.52 2.32 1.93
C THR A 515 -27.49 2.04 0.79
N GLU A 516 -28.41 1.09 0.98
CA GLU A 516 -29.43 0.74 -0.03
C GLU A 516 -30.23 1.98 -0.49
N PRO A 517 -30.42 2.19 -1.80
CA PRO A 517 -31.35 3.18 -2.30
C PRO A 517 -32.78 2.63 -2.17
N LYS A 518 -33.58 3.20 -1.26
CA LYS A 518 -35.05 3.06 -1.32
C LYS A 518 -35.57 3.61 -2.65
N GLU A 519 -36.49 2.87 -3.26
CA GLU A 519 -37.10 3.17 -4.56
C GLU A 519 -37.65 4.60 -4.66
N PRO A 520 -37.52 5.28 -5.82
CA PRO A 520 -38.01 6.64 -5.98
C PRO A 520 -39.53 6.64 -6.20
N VAL A 521 -40.26 7.23 -5.26
CA VAL A 521 -41.61 7.73 -5.48
C VAL A 521 -41.53 8.90 -6.45
N THR A 522 -42.21 8.78 -7.59
CA THR A 522 -42.33 9.84 -8.61
C THR A 522 -43.12 11.04 -8.08
N VAL A 523 -42.49 12.21 -8.08
CA VAL A 523 -43.14 13.53 -7.90
C VAL A 523 -42.58 14.49 -8.97
N PRO A 524 -43.39 15.39 -9.57
CA PRO A 524 -43.05 16.03 -10.84
C PRO A 524 -41.94 17.08 -10.73
N GLU A 525 -41.14 17.18 -11.79
CA GLU A 525 -40.08 18.17 -11.97
C GLU A 525 -40.59 19.62 -11.90
N LEU A 526 -39.96 20.42 -11.03
CA LEU A 526 -39.84 21.87 -11.19
C LEU A 526 -38.36 22.20 -11.32
N HIS A 527 -38.00 22.76 -12.46
CA HIS A 527 -36.69 23.36 -12.73
C HIS A 527 -36.37 24.46 -11.71
N ASN A 528 -35.18 24.42 -11.11
CA ASN A 528 -34.32 25.59 -10.89
C ASN A 528 -32.95 25.20 -10.31
N GLY A 529 -31.87 25.64 -11.00
CA GLY A 529 -30.74 26.37 -10.41
C GLY A 529 -29.70 25.66 -9.54
N GLU A 530 -28.50 25.51 -10.10
CA GLU A 530 -27.17 25.67 -9.48
C GLU A 530 -26.72 24.72 -8.34
N THR A 531 -25.86 23.77 -8.70
CA THR A 531 -24.91 23.13 -7.77
C THR A 531 -23.54 23.79 -7.91
N SER A 532 -22.97 24.26 -6.79
CA SER A 532 -21.71 25.01 -6.74
C SER A 532 -20.47 24.15 -6.99
N ALA A 533 -19.50 24.73 -7.72
CA ALA A 533 -18.18 24.14 -8.03
C ALA A 533 -17.36 23.71 -6.79
N ALA A 534 -17.72 24.19 -5.58
CA ALA A 534 -17.06 23.84 -4.33
C ALA A 534 -17.29 22.37 -3.89
N GLN A 535 -18.42 21.76 -4.27
CA GLN A 535 -18.76 20.39 -3.83
C GLN A 535 -17.99 19.27 -4.55
N ARG A 536 -17.40 19.54 -5.72
CA ARG A 536 -16.61 18.55 -6.49
C ARG A 536 -15.16 18.38 -5.98
N GLN A 537 -14.73 19.20 -5.01
CA GLN A 537 -13.30 19.45 -4.76
C GLN A 537 -12.60 18.46 -3.80
N ASN A 538 -13.35 17.54 -3.19
CA ASN A 538 -12.88 16.60 -2.16
C ASN A 538 -13.18 15.11 -2.46
N GLN A 539 -13.48 14.73 -3.71
CA GLN A 539 -13.64 13.31 -4.06
C GLN A 539 -12.29 12.67 -4.42
N PRO A 540 -12.02 11.42 -4.00
CA PRO A 540 -10.91 10.65 -4.56
C PRO A 540 -11.17 10.40 -6.06
N ASP A 541 -10.11 10.51 -6.87
CA ASP A 541 -10.18 10.21 -8.30
C ASP A 541 -10.27 8.69 -8.50
N ASP A 542 -11.46 8.17 -8.82
CA ASP A 542 -11.61 6.83 -9.39
C ASP A 542 -11.00 6.79 -10.79
N ALA A 543 -10.11 5.82 -11.00
CA ALA A 543 -9.51 5.55 -12.30
C ALA A 543 -10.52 4.83 -13.21
N SER A 544 -11.53 5.54 -13.73
CA SER A 544 -12.13 5.29 -15.05
C SER A 544 -13.18 6.34 -15.41
N SER A 545 -12.91 7.18 -16.41
CA SER A 545 -13.99 7.73 -17.24
C SER A 545 -13.47 8.28 -18.57
N ALA A 546 -13.63 7.49 -19.62
CA ALA A 546 -13.67 8.00 -20.98
C ALA A 546 -15.03 8.68 -21.21
N THR A 547 -15.04 9.98 -21.44
CA THR A 547 -16.24 10.77 -21.74
C THR A 547 -16.59 10.66 -23.23
N SER A 548 -17.69 9.98 -23.53
CA SER A 548 -18.33 10.00 -24.86
C SER A 548 -19.43 11.05 -24.89
N LEU A 549 -19.15 12.21 -25.48
CA LEU A 549 -20.16 13.22 -25.82
C LEU A 549 -20.95 12.77 -27.07
N LYS A 550 -22.27 12.63 -26.92
CA LYS A 550 -23.23 12.47 -28.02
C LYS A 550 -23.30 13.76 -28.87
N ARG A 551 -23.04 13.64 -30.16
CA ARG A 551 -23.67 14.47 -31.22
C ARG A 551 -24.29 13.55 -32.27
N SER A 552 -25.43 14.00 -32.79
CA SER A 552 -26.39 13.30 -33.62
C SER A 552 -26.11 13.36 -35.13
N ALA A 553 -26.16 12.18 -35.77
CA ALA A 553 -26.65 11.80 -37.13
C ALA A 553 -26.02 12.42 -38.41
N PRO A 554 -26.14 11.78 -39.62
CA PRO A 554 -26.91 10.57 -39.99
C PRO A 554 -26.16 9.46 -40.79
N ALA A 555 -26.85 8.30 -40.83
CA ALA A 555 -26.82 7.10 -41.70
C ALA A 555 -25.78 6.93 -42.85
N GLU A 556 -25.26 5.70 -42.98
CA GLU A 556 -25.56 4.80 -44.12
C GLU A 556 -25.05 3.34 -43.92
N ASP A 557 -26.01 2.43 -43.94
CA ASP A 557 -26.11 1.06 -44.46
C ASP A 557 -24.94 0.04 -44.61
N ASN A 558 -25.30 -1.19 -44.17
CA ASN A 558 -25.07 -2.51 -44.78
C ASN A 558 -23.65 -3.13 -44.76
N SER A 559 -23.45 -4.43 -44.58
CA SER A 559 -24.32 -5.59 -44.34
C SER A 559 -23.44 -6.84 -44.12
N ALA A 560 -24.10 -7.91 -43.64
CA ALA A 560 -23.77 -9.33 -43.82
C ALA A 560 -22.62 -9.92 -42.97
N ALA A 561 -22.84 -10.81 -41.99
CA ALA A 561 -23.59 -12.08 -41.92
C ALA A 561 -22.67 -13.32 -42.03
N THR A 562 -22.54 -14.01 -40.90
CA THR A 562 -22.58 -15.48 -40.70
C THR A 562 -21.66 -16.41 -41.49
N LYS A 563 -20.87 -17.24 -40.79
CA LYS A 563 -21.27 -18.56 -40.26
C LYS A 563 -20.06 -19.31 -39.68
N LYS A 564 -20.21 -19.83 -38.45
CA LYS A 564 -19.41 -20.92 -37.88
C LYS A 564 -20.02 -22.26 -38.30
N ALA A 565 -19.16 -23.26 -38.55
CA ALA A 565 -19.52 -24.67 -38.53
C ALA A 565 -18.52 -25.42 -37.63
N LYS A 566 -19.02 -26.51 -37.03
CA LYS A 566 -18.55 -27.23 -35.84
C LYS A 566 -18.37 -28.71 -36.22
N LEU A 567 -17.39 -29.40 -35.63
CA LEU A 567 -17.29 -30.87 -35.34
C LEU A 567 -15.86 -31.11 -34.77
N GLU A 568 -15.64 -31.42 -33.49
CA GLU A 568 -15.79 -32.68 -32.71
C GLU A 568 -14.83 -33.83 -33.10
N GLY A 569 -14.04 -34.31 -32.11
CA GLY A 569 -13.57 -35.70 -32.01
C GLY A 569 -12.06 -35.99 -31.81
N VAL A 570 -11.64 -36.14 -30.54
CA VAL A 570 -10.67 -37.11 -29.92
C VAL A 570 -9.40 -37.56 -30.71
N ASP A 571 -8.19 -37.36 -30.17
CA ASP A 571 -7.33 -38.40 -29.54
C ASP A 571 -5.82 -38.04 -29.49
N THR A 572 -5.15 -38.61 -28.48
CA THR A 572 -3.73 -38.97 -28.24
C THR A 572 -2.55 -38.23 -28.91
N GLY A 573 -1.50 -38.02 -28.12
CA GLY A 573 -0.40 -37.12 -28.41
C GLY A 573 0.63 -37.56 -29.44
N ARG A 574 1.35 -36.56 -29.98
CA ARG A 574 2.76 -36.64 -30.38
C ARG A 574 3.30 -35.24 -30.64
N SER A 575 4.56 -35.05 -30.25
CA SER A 575 5.49 -33.99 -30.66
C SER A 575 5.33 -33.59 -32.13
N GLU A 576 5.37 -32.28 -32.45
CA GLU A 576 6.00 -31.84 -33.69
C GLU A 576 6.48 -30.38 -33.67
N HIS A 577 7.68 -30.23 -34.23
CA HIS A 577 8.43 -29.02 -34.52
C HIS A 577 7.67 -28.00 -35.36
N VAL A 578 7.90 -26.72 -35.08
CA VAL A 578 7.65 -25.62 -36.02
C VAL A 578 8.88 -25.45 -36.92
N PRO A 579 8.76 -25.52 -38.26
CA PRO A 579 9.86 -25.23 -39.18
C PRO A 579 10.02 -23.73 -39.44
N ILE A 580 11.29 -23.31 -39.52
CA ILE A 580 11.76 -22.00 -39.99
C ILE A 580 11.65 -21.93 -41.53
N PRO A 581 11.36 -20.77 -42.14
CA PRO A 581 11.08 -20.65 -43.57
C PRO A 581 12.33 -20.81 -44.46
N PRO A 582 12.17 -21.34 -45.69
CA PRO A 582 13.29 -21.69 -46.56
C PRO A 582 13.72 -20.54 -47.48
N ALA A 583 15.03 -20.34 -47.60
CA ALA A 583 15.62 -19.73 -48.79
C ALA A 583 17.00 -20.34 -49.07
N VAL A 584 17.03 -21.14 -50.13
CA VAL A 584 18.16 -21.50 -51.01
C VAL A 584 19.20 -22.51 -50.50
N ALA A 585 18.99 -23.78 -50.88
CA ALA A 585 20.06 -24.77 -51.02
C ALA A 585 19.82 -25.66 -52.26
N ARG A 586 20.83 -25.78 -53.13
CA ARG A 586 21.20 -26.91 -54.03
C ARG A 586 22.69 -26.68 -54.35
N ALA A 587 23.63 -27.62 -54.36
CA ALA A 587 23.62 -29.05 -54.65
C ALA A 587 24.85 -29.71 -53.95
N VAL A 588 24.68 -30.86 -53.28
CA VAL A 588 25.10 -32.22 -53.71
C VAL A 588 26.51 -32.63 -53.23
N GLU A 589 26.49 -33.54 -52.24
CA GLU A 589 27.29 -34.76 -52.02
C GLU A 589 28.81 -34.77 -52.28
N ALA A 590 29.58 -35.07 -51.23
CA ALA A 590 30.28 -36.36 -51.03
C ALA A 590 31.62 -36.19 -50.27
N SER A 591 31.92 -37.19 -49.43
CA SER A 591 33.13 -37.41 -48.61
C SER A 591 33.31 -36.44 -47.44
N GLY A 592 33.30 -36.84 -46.16
CA GLY A 592 33.73 -38.12 -45.59
C GLY A 592 35.14 -37.97 -45.04
N ALA A 593 35.28 -37.31 -43.89
CA ALA A 593 36.38 -37.48 -42.92
C ALA A 593 36.18 -36.52 -41.73
N GLU A 594 36.01 -37.10 -40.54
CA GLU A 594 36.44 -36.49 -39.26
C GLU A 594 37.99 -36.41 -39.21
N PRO A 595 38.66 -36.10 -38.08
CA PRO A 595 38.31 -35.35 -36.87
C PRO A 595 39.40 -34.29 -36.54
N GLY A 596 39.30 -33.62 -35.40
CA GLY A 596 40.52 -33.34 -34.63
C GLY A 596 40.77 -31.88 -34.25
N ASN A 597 40.27 -31.54 -33.07
CA ASN A 597 41.03 -31.06 -31.93
C ASN A 597 42.15 -30.01 -32.13
N GLN A 598 42.01 -28.96 -31.30
CA GLN A 598 43.07 -28.41 -30.46
C GLN A 598 43.99 -27.30 -31.02
N THR A 599 43.71 -26.10 -30.48
CA THR A 599 44.62 -25.24 -29.69
C THR A 599 45.43 -24.09 -30.32
N VAL A 600 45.33 -22.97 -29.59
CA VAL A 600 46.27 -21.87 -29.29
C VAL A 600 46.53 -20.69 -30.26
N VAL A 601 46.60 -19.54 -29.57
CA VAL A 601 47.37 -18.30 -29.73
C VAL A 601 46.82 -17.15 -30.58
N SER A 602 46.67 -16.04 -29.85
CA SER A 602 46.66 -14.63 -30.23
C SER A 602 47.70 -14.21 -31.28
N ALA A 603 47.36 -13.19 -32.09
CA ALA A 603 48.03 -11.88 -32.07
C ALA A 603 47.37 -10.91 -33.06
N ALA A 604 47.46 -9.62 -32.71
CA ALA A 604 47.06 -8.45 -33.47
C ALA A 604 47.76 -8.31 -34.83
N THR A 605 47.28 -7.41 -35.69
CA THR A 605 48.09 -6.33 -36.30
C THR A 605 47.19 -5.28 -36.98
N THR A 606 47.46 -4.03 -36.60
CA THR A 606 47.14 -2.71 -37.16
C THR A 606 47.49 -2.50 -38.63
N VAL A 607 46.70 -1.71 -39.38
CA VAL A 607 47.19 -0.70 -40.36
C VAL A 607 46.16 0.45 -40.49
N THR A 608 46.63 1.69 -40.30
CA THR A 608 46.10 2.98 -40.83
C THR A 608 47.14 3.51 -41.86
N PRO A 609 47.07 4.70 -42.52
CA PRO A 609 46.07 5.80 -42.51
C PRO A 609 45.82 6.45 -43.91
N GLU A 610 45.27 7.68 -43.86
CA GLU A 610 45.31 8.81 -44.83
C GLU A 610 44.12 8.96 -45.79
N ALA A 611 43.65 10.16 -46.19
CA ALA A 611 43.62 11.55 -45.70
C ALA A 611 43.00 12.37 -46.86
N THR A 612 42.22 13.43 -46.60
CA THR A 612 42.32 14.78 -47.21
C THR A 612 41.03 15.60 -47.07
N GLU A 613 41.25 16.90 -46.81
CA GLU A 613 40.35 17.99 -46.43
C GLU A 613 39.88 18.84 -47.62
N ALA A 614 38.87 19.70 -47.39
CA ALA A 614 38.76 21.16 -47.72
C ALA A 614 37.27 21.59 -47.69
N ALA A 615 36.80 22.48 -46.79
CA ALA A 615 36.85 23.97 -46.80
C ALA A 615 36.06 24.61 -47.97
N ALA A 616 35.30 25.72 -47.92
CA ALA A 616 34.83 26.67 -46.89
C ALA A 616 33.81 27.66 -47.56
N ASP A 617 33.14 28.46 -46.72
CA ASP A 617 32.62 29.84 -46.94
C ASP A 617 31.20 30.18 -47.47
N ALA A 618 30.65 31.24 -46.86
CA ALA A 618 29.25 31.71 -46.69
C ALA A 618 28.76 32.70 -47.79
N PRO A 619 27.77 33.62 -47.60
CA PRO A 619 26.52 33.68 -46.79
C PRO A 619 25.28 34.03 -47.69
N PHE A 620 24.03 34.07 -47.19
CA PHE A 620 23.00 35.08 -47.56
C PHE A 620 21.66 34.83 -46.85
N GLU A 621 21.10 35.90 -46.28
CA GLU A 621 19.81 35.97 -45.61
C GLU A 621 18.83 36.78 -46.48
N LYS A 622 17.55 36.34 -46.61
CA LYS A 622 16.35 37.19 -46.79
C LYS A 622 15.04 36.35 -46.84
N THR A 623 14.29 36.44 -45.75
CA THR A 623 12.83 36.60 -45.58
C THR A 623 11.80 36.26 -46.69
N VAL A 624 10.93 35.25 -46.39
CA VAL A 624 9.41 35.21 -46.38
C VAL A 624 8.63 35.24 -47.73
N PRO A 625 7.44 34.59 -47.91
CA PRO A 625 6.97 33.18 -47.74
C PRO A 625 6.32 32.64 -49.08
N PRO A 626 5.75 31.41 -49.23
CA PRO A 626 4.35 31.11 -48.82
C PRO A 626 3.99 29.62 -48.54
N THR A 627 2.93 29.46 -47.74
CA THR A 627 1.79 28.52 -47.81
C THR A 627 1.95 27.02 -48.13
N GLU A 628 1.45 26.24 -47.17
CA GLU A 628 1.06 24.82 -47.09
C GLU A 628 0.82 24.01 -48.39
N ALA A 629 1.36 22.77 -48.37
CA ALA A 629 0.67 21.59 -48.88
C ALA A 629 1.08 20.34 -48.07
N MET A 630 0.07 19.71 -47.45
CA MET A 630 0.11 18.43 -46.72
C MET A 630 0.77 17.30 -47.52
N GLN A 631 1.69 16.56 -46.89
CA GLN A 631 1.97 15.17 -47.22
C GLN A 631 1.70 14.29 -45.99
N GLN A 632 0.70 13.42 -46.13
CA GLN A 632 0.32 12.41 -45.15
C GLN A 632 1.40 11.31 -45.10
N SER A 633 2.09 11.18 -43.98
CA SER A 633 2.94 10.02 -43.69
C SER A 633 2.11 8.86 -43.14
N VAL A 634 2.19 7.72 -43.81
CA VAL A 634 1.55 6.44 -43.47
C VAL A 634 2.07 5.94 -42.10
N GLN A 635 1.18 5.80 -41.11
CA GLN A 635 1.50 5.19 -39.82
C GLN A 635 1.51 3.65 -39.92
N PRO A 636 2.45 2.95 -39.26
CA PRO A 636 2.39 1.50 -39.13
C PRO A 636 1.27 1.11 -38.15
N LYS A 637 0.43 0.16 -38.56
CA LYS A 637 -0.70 -0.39 -37.79
C LYS A 637 -0.22 -0.94 -36.44
N ARG A 638 -0.70 -0.35 -35.34
CA ARG A 638 -0.57 -0.89 -33.98
C ARG A 638 -1.28 -2.25 -33.88
N ARG A 639 -0.59 -3.25 -33.32
CA ARG A 639 -1.23 -4.46 -32.79
C ARG A 639 -2.12 -4.05 -31.61
N LYS A 640 -3.40 -4.38 -31.66
CA LYS A 640 -4.31 -4.36 -30.50
C LYS A 640 -3.94 -5.57 -29.64
N ASP A 641 -3.92 -5.36 -28.33
CA ASP A 641 -3.67 -6.31 -27.23
C ASP A 641 -2.26 -6.25 -26.60
N ASP A 642 -1.98 -5.13 -25.90
CA ASP A 642 -1.15 -5.10 -24.69
C ASP A 642 -1.71 -4.01 -23.75
N PRO A 643 -2.25 -4.35 -22.57
CA PRO A 643 -2.78 -3.39 -21.60
C PRO A 643 -1.71 -2.76 -20.69
N THR A 644 -0.43 -2.78 -21.08
CA THR A 644 0.63 -2.09 -20.33
C THR A 644 0.81 -0.65 -20.81
N SER A 645 0.03 0.29 -20.26
CA SER A 645 0.36 1.71 -20.38
C SER A 645 1.57 2.00 -19.50
N ASP A 646 2.77 1.93 -20.04
CA ASP A 646 3.97 2.43 -19.36
C ASP A 646 3.72 3.90 -18.98
N GLU A 647 3.75 4.23 -17.68
CA GLU A 647 3.52 5.61 -17.23
C GLU A 647 4.65 6.49 -17.77
N ALA A 648 4.31 7.52 -18.56
CA ALA A 648 5.32 8.41 -19.13
C ALA A 648 5.75 9.43 -18.07
N PHE A 649 7.00 9.34 -17.59
CA PHE A 649 7.60 10.31 -16.67
C PHE A 649 8.35 11.39 -17.46
N LYS A 650 7.81 12.61 -17.51
CA LYS A 650 8.40 13.74 -18.26
C LYS A 650 8.71 14.90 -17.33
N PHE A 651 9.99 15.25 -17.23
CA PHE A 651 10.47 16.38 -16.46
C PHE A 651 10.16 17.70 -17.17
N ILE A 652 9.75 18.69 -16.39
CA ILE A 652 9.39 20.03 -16.87
C ILE A 652 10.60 20.95 -16.69
N THR A 653 10.83 21.84 -17.64
CA THR A 653 11.87 22.87 -17.53
C THR A 653 11.51 23.89 -16.43
N PRO A 654 12.47 24.36 -15.62
CA PRO A 654 12.22 25.39 -14.61
C PRO A 654 11.61 26.68 -15.18
N GLU A 655 11.85 26.97 -16.46
CA GLU A 655 11.36 28.15 -17.18
C GLU A 655 9.92 27.97 -17.71
N HIS A 656 9.26 26.85 -17.42
CA HIS A 656 7.90 26.60 -17.88
C HIS A 656 6.92 27.64 -17.27
N PRO A 657 6.04 28.28 -18.06
CA PRO A 657 5.19 29.38 -17.59
C PRO A 657 4.34 29.05 -16.34
N GLU A 658 3.79 27.84 -16.29
CA GLU A 658 3.02 27.36 -15.13
C GLU A 658 3.88 27.24 -13.87
N LEU A 659 5.15 26.83 -13.97
CA LEU A 659 6.08 26.75 -12.83
C LEU A 659 6.52 28.13 -12.36
N ILE A 660 6.79 29.06 -13.29
CA ILE A 660 7.08 30.47 -12.95
C ILE A 660 5.91 31.06 -12.15
N SER A 661 4.68 30.83 -12.59
CA SER A 661 3.49 31.29 -11.85
C SER A 661 3.39 30.73 -10.43
N ILE A 662 3.84 29.50 -10.21
CA ILE A 662 3.92 28.86 -8.89
C ILE A 662 5.01 29.54 -8.06
N TYR A 663 6.20 29.75 -8.62
CA TYR A 663 7.33 30.38 -7.92
C TYR A 663 6.98 31.77 -7.42
N ASP A 664 6.35 32.58 -8.28
CA ASP A 664 5.95 33.94 -7.94
C ASP A 664 4.83 33.94 -6.90
N PHE A 665 3.82 33.08 -7.06
CA PHE A 665 2.66 33.04 -6.17
C PHE A 665 2.98 32.57 -4.75
N TYR A 666 3.86 31.57 -4.62
CA TYR A 666 4.29 31.05 -3.32
C TYR A 666 5.54 31.76 -2.77
N GLU A 667 6.06 32.75 -3.50
CA GLU A 667 7.32 33.43 -3.19
C GLU A 667 8.43 32.42 -2.86
N LEU A 668 8.55 31.38 -3.69
CA LEU A 668 9.44 30.25 -3.41
C LEU A 668 10.90 30.69 -3.46
N GLN A 669 11.61 30.40 -2.39
CA GLN A 669 13.03 30.71 -2.26
C GLN A 669 13.84 30.19 -3.48
N PRO A 670 14.74 31.00 -4.08
CA PRO A 670 15.51 30.60 -5.26
C PRO A 670 16.41 29.38 -5.06
N LEU A 671 16.79 29.08 -3.81
CA LEU A 671 17.60 27.93 -3.42
C LEU A 671 16.86 26.59 -3.52
N PHE A 672 15.52 26.60 -3.58
CA PHE A 672 14.74 25.37 -3.74
C PHE A 672 15.04 24.71 -5.10
N PRO A 673 15.33 23.40 -5.18
CA PRO A 673 15.64 22.76 -6.47
C PRO A 673 14.42 22.73 -7.40
N ARG A 674 14.50 23.50 -8.49
CA ARG A 674 13.39 23.75 -9.44
C ARG A 674 13.38 22.81 -10.67
N ASP A 675 14.42 22.01 -10.86
CA ASP A 675 14.60 21.17 -12.04
C ASP A 675 14.05 19.74 -11.86
N ARG A 676 13.39 19.45 -10.73
CA ARG A 676 12.93 18.10 -10.36
C ARG A 676 11.41 17.91 -10.44
N PHE A 677 10.71 18.86 -11.07
CA PHE A 677 9.30 18.74 -11.36
C PHE A 677 9.06 17.84 -12.57
N LEU A 678 8.09 16.93 -12.46
CA LEU A 678 7.69 16.05 -13.56
C LEU A 678 6.17 15.92 -13.67
N VAL A 679 5.70 15.50 -14.84
CA VAL A 679 4.32 15.10 -15.12
C VAL A 679 4.27 13.65 -15.59
N ARG A 680 3.12 13.02 -15.34
CA ARG A 680 2.82 11.64 -15.72
C ARG A 680 1.97 11.57 -16.98
N ASN A 681 2.42 12.22 -18.06
CA ASN A 681 1.78 12.10 -19.36
C ASN A 681 2.80 12.16 -20.50
N PRO A 682 2.50 11.54 -21.65
CA PRO A 682 3.42 11.53 -22.78
C PRO A 682 3.71 12.89 -23.39
N ALA A 683 2.79 13.86 -23.23
CA ALA A 683 2.93 15.20 -23.79
C ALA A 683 3.97 16.05 -23.06
N GLY A 684 4.21 15.78 -21.77
CA GLY A 684 5.08 16.60 -20.93
C GLY A 684 4.40 17.87 -20.38
N ASP A 685 3.10 18.01 -20.57
CA ASP A 685 2.37 19.22 -20.17
C ASP A 685 1.74 19.11 -18.77
N PRO A 686 1.80 20.16 -17.93
CA PRO A 686 1.15 20.17 -16.63
C PRO A 686 -0.37 20.37 -16.75
N VAL A 687 -1.10 19.27 -16.99
CA VAL A 687 -2.57 19.29 -17.20
C VAL A 687 -3.34 19.18 -15.88
N LYS A 688 -3.04 18.19 -15.04
CA LYS A 688 -3.79 17.86 -13.81
C LYS A 688 -2.96 17.98 -12.55
N GLY A 689 -1.79 17.34 -12.54
CA GLY A 689 -0.91 17.30 -11.37
C GLY A 689 0.56 17.42 -11.77
N ILE A 690 1.32 18.10 -10.92
CA ILE A 690 2.78 18.21 -11.02
C ILE A 690 3.36 17.41 -9.87
N TYR A 691 4.28 16.52 -10.20
CA TYR A 691 4.98 15.65 -9.27
C TYR A 691 6.41 16.16 -9.04
N TYR A 692 7.04 15.69 -7.97
CA TYR A 692 8.40 16.03 -7.60
C TYR A 692 9.19 14.78 -7.24
N SER A 693 10.47 14.74 -7.60
CA SER A 693 11.36 13.62 -7.27
C SER A 693 12.68 14.11 -6.67
N SER A 694 13.44 13.18 -6.09
CA SER A 694 14.85 13.43 -5.79
C SER A 694 15.69 13.52 -7.07
N GLN A 695 16.91 14.05 -6.95
CA GLN A 695 17.85 14.13 -8.07
C GLN A 695 18.16 12.74 -8.67
N LEU A 696 18.45 11.76 -7.82
CA LEU A 696 18.84 10.43 -8.27
C LEU A 696 17.68 9.73 -9.01
N VAL A 697 16.45 9.89 -8.52
CA VAL A 697 15.26 9.38 -9.21
C VAL A 697 15.10 10.02 -10.59
N LYS A 698 15.31 11.33 -10.71
CA LYS A 698 15.30 12.04 -12.00
C LYS A 698 16.33 11.47 -12.97
N ASP A 699 17.55 11.29 -12.52
CA ASP A 699 18.65 10.76 -13.33
C ASP A 699 18.33 9.34 -13.85
N VAL A 700 17.76 8.50 -12.99
CA VAL A 700 17.35 7.13 -13.36
C VAL A 700 16.21 7.14 -14.37
N LEU A 701 15.16 7.93 -14.14
CA LEU A 701 13.99 7.98 -15.02
C LEU A 701 14.35 8.50 -16.42
N ILE A 702 15.15 9.58 -16.50
CA ILE A 702 15.56 10.17 -17.78
C ILE A 702 16.48 9.23 -18.56
N THR A 703 17.49 8.66 -17.88
CA THR A 703 18.51 7.84 -18.56
C THR A 703 17.93 6.54 -19.11
N ASN A 704 16.97 5.95 -18.40
CA ASN A 704 16.40 4.65 -18.73
C ASN A 704 15.06 4.74 -19.48
N ASP A 705 14.58 5.95 -19.81
CA ASP A 705 13.37 6.15 -20.61
C ASP A 705 13.51 5.39 -21.95
N LYS A 706 12.53 4.53 -22.25
CA LYS A 706 12.48 3.67 -23.44
C LYS A 706 13.64 2.67 -23.59
N ARG A 707 14.40 2.37 -22.53
CA ARG A 707 15.48 1.36 -22.55
C ARG A 707 15.08 -0.02 -22.01
N GLY A 708 13.78 -0.32 -22.00
CA GLY A 708 13.24 -1.61 -21.56
C GLY A 708 12.97 -1.73 -20.05
N MET A 709 13.22 -0.67 -19.27
CA MET A 709 12.87 -0.62 -17.85
C MET A 709 11.42 -0.16 -17.69
N LYS A 710 10.57 -1.04 -17.14
CA LYS A 710 9.17 -0.76 -16.84
C LYS A 710 9.02 -0.08 -15.48
N PHE A 711 8.54 1.17 -15.51
CA PHE A 711 8.32 1.97 -14.31
C PHE A 711 6.82 2.00 -13.99
N VAL A 712 6.48 1.59 -12.77
CA VAL A 712 5.10 1.56 -12.29
C VAL A 712 4.74 2.85 -11.56
N HIS A 713 5.67 3.39 -10.77
CA HIS A 713 5.44 4.61 -9.99
C HIS A 713 6.76 5.31 -9.66
N ALA A 714 6.77 6.64 -9.72
CA ALA A 714 7.86 7.46 -9.20
C ALA A 714 7.39 8.89 -8.89
N GLY A 715 7.99 9.50 -7.87
CA GLY A 715 7.75 10.89 -7.47
C GLY A 715 6.45 11.12 -6.70
N VAL A 716 6.44 12.22 -5.95
CA VAL A 716 5.38 12.65 -5.02
C VAL A 716 4.51 13.69 -5.68
N LYS A 717 3.20 13.67 -5.47
CA LYS A 717 2.31 14.69 -6.01
C LYS A 717 2.51 16.01 -5.24
N MET A 718 3.16 16.98 -5.87
CA MET A 718 3.45 18.27 -5.25
C MET A 718 2.29 19.25 -5.40
N PHE A 719 1.82 19.43 -6.63
CA PHE A 719 0.75 20.37 -6.96
C PHE A 719 -0.37 19.72 -7.73
N MET A 720 -1.60 20.18 -7.48
CA MET A 720 -2.77 19.84 -8.28
C MET A 720 -3.39 21.10 -8.86
N LYS A 721 -3.91 20.97 -10.08
CA LYS A 721 -4.64 22.05 -10.73
C LYS A 721 -6.00 22.22 -10.06
N GLN A 722 -6.35 23.46 -9.76
CA GLN A 722 -7.59 23.90 -9.17
C GLN A 722 -8.30 24.81 -10.17
N ASP A 723 -9.57 24.54 -10.43
CA ASP A 723 -10.43 25.43 -11.20
C ASP A 723 -10.72 26.67 -10.35
N ALA A 724 -9.90 27.70 -10.49
CA ALA A 724 -10.08 28.99 -9.85
C ALA A 724 -10.75 29.98 -10.83
N GLN A 725 -11.88 30.56 -10.42
CA GLN A 725 -12.57 31.60 -11.16
C GLN A 725 -11.86 32.94 -10.95
N GLY A 726 -11.01 33.36 -11.90
CA GLY A 726 -10.32 34.66 -11.89
C GLY A 726 -9.05 34.67 -12.75
N GLN A 727 -8.74 35.79 -13.42
CA GLN A 727 -7.58 35.91 -14.31
C GLN A 727 -6.22 36.00 -13.57
N ASN A 728 -6.22 36.29 -12.26
CA ASN A 728 -5.00 36.52 -11.46
C ASN A 728 -4.85 35.58 -10.24
N ILE A 729 -5.52 34.42 -10.23
CA ILE A 729 -5.40 33.44 -9.14
C ILE A 729 -4.53 32.28 -9.61
N CYS A 730 -3.50 31.92 -8.83
CA CYS A 730 -2.70 30.75 -9.13
C CYS A 730 -3.57 29.49 -9.10
N ARG A 731 -3.50 28.73 -10.19
CA ARG A 731 -4.32 27.54 -10.40
C ARG A 731 -3.71 26.29 -9.77
N TRP A 732 -2.56 26.40 -9.12
CA TRP A 732 -1.83 25.25 -8.58
C TRP A 732 -1.87 25.28 -7.06
N ARG A 733 -2.48 24.26 -6.46
CA ARG A 733 -2.55 24.09 -5.01
C ARG A 733 -1.53 23.06 -4.54
N ILE A 734 -0.86 23.34 -3.42
CA ILE A 734 0.00 22.35 -2.74
C ILE A 734 -0.87 21.19 -2.26
N GLN A 735 -0.39 19.95 -2.43
CA GLN A 735 -1.00 18.75 -1.86
C GLN A 735 -0.34 18.37 -0.55
N THR A 736 -1.08 17.69 0.34
CA THR A 736 -0.56 17.18 1.62
C THR A 736 0.69 16.34 1.43
N GLU A 737 0.76 15.54 0.35
CA GLU A 737 1.92 14.70 0.02
C GLU A 737 3.20 15.54 -0.22
N GLY A 738 3.09 16.69 -0.91
CA GLY A 738 4.22 17.56 -1.23
C GLY A 738 4.54 18.61 -0.17
N LEU A 739 3.64 18.84 0.79
CA LEU A 739 3.78 19.90 1.78
C LEU A 739 5.08 19.77 2.62
N PRO A 740 5.47 18.59 3.15
CA PRO A 740 6.73 18.41 3.88
C PRO A 740 7.99 18.67 3.03
N ILE A 741 7.85 18.73 1.70
CA ILE A 741 8.96 19.01 0.78
C ILE A 741 9.16 20.51 0.61
N ILE A 742 8.05 21.26 0.54
CA ILE A 742 8.07 22.65 0.09
C ILE A 742 7.85 23.67 1.22
N GLU A 743 7.24 23.30 2.35
CA GLU A 743 6.79 24.24 3.38
C GLU A 743 7.88 25.16 3.95
N GLY A 744 9.12 24.67 4.07
CA GLY A 744 10.26 25.45 4.56
C GLY A 744 10.75 26.52 3.58
N TRP A 745 10.33 26.41 2.32
CA TRP A 745 10.77 27.25 1.20
C TRP A 745 9.71 28.25 0.73
N VAL A 746 8.48 28.14 1.23
CA VAL A 746 7.37 29.06 0.94
C VAL A 746 7.62 30.40 1.65
N GLY A 747 7.35 31.51 0.95
CA GLY A 747 7.51 32.85 1.51
C GLY A 747 6.48 33.19 2.59
N GLU A 748 6.87 34.06 3.52
CA GLU A 748 6.09 34.44 4.70
C GLU A 748 4.69 34.99 4.36
N ARG A 749 4.52 35.64 3.21
CA ARG A 749 3.20 36.17 2.80
C ARG A 749 2.15 35.09 2.54
N ARG A 750 2.56 33.83 2.39
CA ARG A 750 1.66 32.69 2.14
C ARG A 750 1.53 31.75 3.33
N ILE A 751 2.07 32.15 4.47
CA ILE A 751 2.02 31.39 5.73
C ILE A 751 0.99 32.05 6.66
N ILE A 752 0.11 31.23 7.23
CA ILE A 752 -0.81 31.61 8.30
C ILE A 752 -0.35 30.89 9.55
N ARG A 753 -0.18 31.62 10.66
CA ARG A 753 0.27 31.07 11.95
C ARG A 753 -0.91 30.89 12.90
N LEU A 754 -0.96 29.73 13.55
CA LEU A 754 -1.99 29.33 14.51
C LEU A 754 -1.31 28.73 15.75
N GLN A 755 -1.81 29.05 16.95
CA GLN A 755 -1.28 28.56 18.23
C GLN A 755 -2.36 27.91 19.11
N LYS A 756 -3.64 28.25 18.92
CA LYS A 756 -4.76 27.79 19.77
C LYS A 756 -5.46 26.56 19.22
N LYS A 757 -5.64 25.54 20.06
CA LYS A 757 -6.40 24.33 19.75
C LYS A 757 -7.84 24.64 19.35
N ALA A 758 -8.52 25.55 20.04
CA ALA A 758 -9.89 25.94 19.68
C ALA A 758 -10.03 26.40 18.21
N THR A 759 -9.05 27.16 17.70
CA THR A 759 -9.07 27.63 16.31
C THR A 759 -8.87 26.49 15.31
N LEU A 760 -7.90 25.60 15.55
CA LEU A 760 -7.67 24.46 14.66
C LEU A 760 -8.87 23.49 14.67
N ARG A 761 -9.47 23.25 15.84
CA ARG A 761 -10.70 22.45 15.97
C ARG A 761 -11.79 22.97 15.06
N LYS A 762 -12.04 24.28 15.06
CA LYS A 762 -13.04 24.92 14.21
C LYS A 762 -12.76 24.65 12.72
N LEU A 763 -11.51 24.81 12.27
CA LEU A 763 -11.12 24.54 10.88
C LEU A 763 -11.25 23.06 10.48
N LEU A 764 -11.02 22.13 11.42
CA LEU A 764 -11.16 20.70 11.18
C LEU A 764 -12.63 20.30 11.05
N VAL A 765 -13.50 20.82 11.93
CA VAL A 765 -14.94 20.52 11.97
C VAL A 765 -15.71 21.21 10.84
N GLU A 766 -15.51 22.51 10.65
CA GLU A 766 -16.20 23.29 9.62
C GLU A 766 -15.47 23.17 8.27
N MET A 767 -16.16 22.75 7.22
CA MET A 767 -15.54 22.59 5.90
C MET A 767 -15.26 23.95 5.22
N PHE A 768 -16.15 24.92 5.38
CA PHE A 768 -16.04 26.23 4.72
C PHE A 768 -16.34 27.39 5.67
N PRO A 769 -15.53 27.61 6.72
CA PRO A 769 -15.66 28.78 7.58
C PRO A 769 -15.72 30.07 6.75
N LYS A 770 -16.72 30.92 7.03
CA LYS A 770 -16.93 32.18 6.31
C LYS A 770 -15.83 33.19 6.64
N VAL A 771 -15.40 33.92 5.62
CA VAL A 771 -14.43 35.04 5.73
C VAL A 771 -15.12 36.37 5.51
N ALA A 772 -16.11 36.42 4.60
CA ALA A 772 -16.89 37.63 4.35
C ALA A 772 -17.73 38.00 5.59
N THR A 773 -17.70 39.29 5.96
CA THR A 773 -18.52 39.85 7.03
C THR A 773 -19.93 40.11 6.52
N ASP A 774 -20.93 39.68 7.27
CA ASP A 774 -22.32 40.03 7.00
C ASP A 774 -22.59 41.42 7.62
N LYS A 775 -23.13 42.36 6.82
CA LYS A 775 -23.57 43.66 7.34
C LYS A 775 -24.96 43.51 7.91
N LYS A 776 -25.13 43.76 9.20
CA LYS A 776 -26.46 43.88 9.81
C LYS A 776 -27.14 45.20 9.42
N GLU A 777 -28.47 45.25 9.51
CA GLU A 777 -29.29 46.43 9.18
C GLU A 777 -28.96 47.67 10.03
N ASP A 778 -28.33 47.48 11.20
CA ASP A 778 -27.84 48.52 12.12
C ASP A 778 -26.43 49.05 11.77
N GLY A 779 -25.80 48.54 10.71
CA GLY A 779 -24.45 48.91 10.29
C GLY A 779 -23.33 48.21 11.08
N ALA A 780 -23.65 47.32 12.03
CA ALA A 780 -22.65 46.55 12.75
C ALA A 780 -22.15 45.36 11.90
N GLU A 781 -20.83 45.27 11.70
CA GLU A 781 -20.20 44.13 11.04
C GLU A 781 -20.00 42.98 12.05
N THR A 782 -20.83 41.94 11.95
CA THR A 782 -20.73 40.73 12.78
C THR A 782 -20.48 39.51 11.91
N GLY A 783 -19.63 38.60 12.38
CA GLY A 783 -19.33 37.35 11.70
C GLY A 783 -18.17 37.41 10.71
N GLY A 784 -17.85 36.28 10.08
CA GLY A 784 -16.84 36.18 9.01
C GLY A 784 -15.42 36.01 9.55
N TRP A 785 -14.46 36.79 9.04
CA TRP A 785 -13.05 36.67 9.44
C TRP A 785 -12.85 36.88 10.95
N LYS A 786 -13.68 37.69 11.61
CA LYS A 786 -13.64 37.90 13.08
C LYS A 786 -13.94 36.60 13.85
N ASP A 787 -14.75 35.69 13.28
CA ASP A 787 -15.09 34.42 13.91
C ASP A 787 -14.00 33.36 13.76
N LEU A 788 -12.97 33.62 12.95
CA LEU A 788 -11.81 32.72 12.78
C LEU A 788 -10.76 32.91 13.88
N GLY A 789 -11.05 33.75 14.88
CA GLY A 789 -10.15 33.99 16.01
C GLY A 789 -8.82 34.56 15.56
N GLU A 790 -7.72 33.99 16.06
CA GLU A 790 -6.36 34.52 15.87
C GLU A 790 -5.86 34.53 14.42
N ILE A 791 -6.44 33.71 13.54
CA ILE A 791 -6.07 33.70 12.12
C ILE A 791 -6.91 34.66 11.28
N GLY A 792 -7.94 35.28 11.87
CA GLY A 792 -8.93 36.08 11.14
C GLY A 792 -8.32 37.23 10.34
N GLU A 793 -7.49 38.04 10.98
CA GLU A 793 -6.81 39.17 10.35
C GLU A 793 -5.82 38.70 9.27
N GLN A 794 -5.06 37.65 9.55
CA GLN A 794 -4.13 37.04 8.59
C GLN A 794 -4.86 36.56 7.34
N VAL A 795 -6.01 35.89 7.49
CA VAL A 795 -6.84 35.39 6.38
C VAL A 795 -7.48 36.53 5.58
N ARG A 796 -7.91 37.61 6.26
CA ARG A 796 -8.49 38.80 5.62
C ARG A 796 -7.48 39.45 4.67
N ASP A 797 -6.26 39.66 5.17
CA ASP A 797 -5.21 40.40 4.45
C ASP A 797 -4.50 39.53 3.39
N MET A 798 -4.73 38.22 3.40
CA MET A 798 -4.11 37.29 2.46
C MET A 798 -4.81 37.26 1.09
N GLY A 799 -4.00 37.17 0.04
CA GLY A 799 -4.49 36.93 -1.33
C GLY A 799 -5.23 35.60 -1.48
N MET A 800 -6.10 35.50 -2.50
CA MET A 800 -6.85 34.26 -2.78
C MET A 800 -5.92 33.13 -3.26
N GLY A 801 -6.31 31.90 -2.93
CA GLY A 801 -5.70 30.65 -3.38
C GLY A 801 -5.11 29.84 -2.23
N CYS A 802 -4.19 28.94 -2.55
CA CYS A 802 -3.64 27.97 -1.59
C CYS A 802 -2.51 28.57 -0.75
N CYS A 803 -2.58 28.39 0.57
CA CYS A 803 -1.68 28.91 1.58
C CYS A 803 -1.23 27.77 2.51
N VAL A 804 -0.18 28.03 3.30
CA VAL A 804 0.35 27.08 4.28
C VAL A 804 -0.10 27.51 5.68
N LEU A 805 -0.86 26.68 6.38
CA LEU A 805 -1.21 26.88 7.78
C LEU A 805 -0.14 26.22 8.65
N ARG A 806 0.61 27.01 9.41
CA ARG A 806 1.61 26.54 10.37
C ARG A 806 1.04 26.66 11.78
N VAL A 807 0.84 25.52 12.41
CA VAL A 807 0.52 25.39 13.83
C VAL A 807 1.84 25.42 14.59
N GLU A 808 2.05 26.45 15.39
CA GLU A 808 3.27 26.64 16.17
C GLU A 808 3.09 26.05 17.57
N ALA A 809 4.11 25.36 18.07
CA ALA A 809 4.16 24.96 19.46
C ALA A 809 4.35 26.22 20.33
N SER A 810 3.54 26.36 21.37
CA SER A 810 3.63 27.47 22.29
C SER A 810 3.25 27.02 23.71
N GLU A 811 4.20 27.14 24.64
CA GLU A 811 3.99 26.88 26.06
C GLU A 811 3.23 28.03 26.75
N ASP A 812 3.25 29.23 26.13
CA ASP A 812 2.67 30.46 26.69
C ASP A 812 1.13 30.46 26.69
N VAL A 813 0.50 29.56 25.93
CA VAL A 813 -0.97 29.47 25.79
C VAL A 813 -1.61 28.49 26.79
N GLY A 814 -0.82 27.90 27.70
CA GLY A 814 -1.29 26.91 28.67
C GLY A 814 -1.83 25.64 28.01
N ASP A 815 -2.88 25.03 28.58
CA ASP A 815 -3.45 23.76 28.09
C ASP A 815 -4.07 23.85 26.68
N ASP A 816 -4.37 25.06 26.18
CA ASP A 816 -4.94 25.31 24.85
C ASP A 816 -3.86 25.40 23.74
N GLY A 817 -2.57 25.33 24.09
CA GLY A 817 -1.44 25.32 23.17
C GLY A 817 -1.08 23.94 22.61
N PHE A 818 -0.31 23.92 21.52
CA PHE A 818 0.22 22.69 20.92
C PHE A 818 1.60 22.33 21.48
N LYS A 819 1.82 21.03 21.68
CA LYS A 819 3.14 20.48 22.09
C LYS A 819 4.10 20.31 20.92
N GLU A 820 3.56 20.01 19.74
CA GLU A 820 4.32 19.74 18.53
C GLU A 820 3.80 20.64 17.39
N PRO A 821 4.70 21.17 16.55
CA PRO A 821 4.29 21.93 15.38
C PRO A 821 3.60 21.03 14.35
N LEU A 822 2.72 21.62 13.56
CA LEU A 822 1.99 20.91 12.51
C LEU A 822 1.76 21.84 11.32
N THR A 823 1.97 21.37 10.11
CA THR A 823 1.72 22.17 8.90
C THR A 823 0.61 21.54 8.06
N LEU A 824 -0.36 22.36 7.62
CA LEU A 824 -1.52 21.93 6.84
C LEU A 824 -1.74 22.81 5.61
N PRO A 825 -2.22 22.26 4.49
CA PRO A 825 -2.59 23.06 3.33
C PRO A 825 -3.97 23.72 3.56
N LEU A 826 -4.05 25.03 3.35
CA LEU A 826 -5.30 25.81 3.46
C LEU A 826 -5.64 26.45 2.12
N TRP A 827 -6.91 26.48 1.74
CA TRP A 827 -7.40 27.24 0.60
C TRP A 827 -8.19 28.44 1.06
N LYS A 828 -7.80 29.64 0.63
CA LYS A 828 -8.53 30.89 0.87
C LYS A 828 -9.26 31.34 -0.38
N SER A 829 -10.59 31.41 -0.31
CA SER A 829 -11.43 32.03 -1.34
C SER A 829 -11.82 33.45 -0.93
N MET A 830 -12.64 34.12 -1.76
CA MET A 830 -13.21 35.42 -1.41
C MET A 830 -14.17 35.32 -0.21
N ALA A 831 -14.93 34.24 -0.11
CA ALA A 831 -16.03 34.09 0.85
C ALA A 831 -15.71 33.19 2.04
N SER A 832 -14.73 32.30 1.92
CA SER A 832 -14.44 31.24 2.90
C SER A 832 -12.99 30.77 2.88
N VAL A 833 -12.58 30.07 3.94
CA VAL A 833 -11.37 29.24 4.00
C VAL A 833 -11.74 27.77 4.07
N ASN A 834 -10.84 26.87 3.64
CA ASN A 834 -11.04 25.42 3.70
C ASN A 834 -9.70 24.70 3.91
N LEU A 835 -9.61 23.79 4.89
CA LEU A 835 -8.47 22.88 5.01
C LEU A 835 -8.52 21.84 3.88
N MET A 836 -7.44 21.75 3.11
CA MET A 836 -7.36 20.86 1.94
C MET A 836 -6.97 19.44 2.33
N LEU A 837 -7.65 18.91 3.34
CA LEU A 837 -7.46 17.57 3.88
C LEU A 837 -8.62 16.65 3.47
N PRO A 838 -8.34 15.39 3.12
CA PRO A 838 -9.35 14.34 3.04
C PRO A 838 -10.19 14.26 4.32
N LYS A 839 -11.44 13.80 4.19
CA LYS A 839 -12.35 13.64 5.35
C LYS A 839 -11.78 12.68 6.40
N GLU A 840 -11.07 11.65 5.95
CA GLU A 840 -10.42 10.65 6.81
C GLU A 840 -9.31 11.27 7.66
N ASP A 841 -8.41 12.05 7.04
CA ASP A 841 -7.34 12.77 7.74
C ASP A 841 -7.91 13.75 8.77
N ARG A 842 -8.97 14.49 8.42
CA ARG A 842 -9.64 15.40 9.37
C ARG A 842 -10.19 14.64 10.58
N ARG A 843 -10.86 13.51 10.35
CA ARG A 843 -11.41 12.65 11.42
C ARG A 843 -10.31 12.06 12.29
N ALA A 844 -9.23 11.56 11.69
CA ALA A 844 -8.08 11.04 12.43
C ALA A 844 -7.45 12.13 13.31
N MET A 845 -7.29 13.36 12.80
CA MET A 845 -6.80 14.49 13.59
C MET A 845 -7.74 14.90 14.72
N LEU A 846 -9.06 14.91 14.49
CA LEU A 846 -10.05 15.19 15.52
C LEU A 846 -9.99 14.14 16.65
N LEU A 847 -9.92 12.86 16.27
CA LEU A 847 -9.82 11.77 17.24
C LEU A 847 -8.50 11.79 18.02
N ARG A 848 -7.39 12.15 17.35
CA ARG A 848 -6.05 12.16 17.94
C ARG A 848 -5.82 13.35 18.85
N ILE A 849 -6.16 14.57 18.39
CA ILE A 849 -5.84 15.82 19.09
C ILE A 849 -6.92 16.20 20.10
N TYR A 850 -8.20 15.98 19.76
CA TYR A 850 -9.34 16.45 20.56
C TYR A 850 -10.12 15.33 21.23
N ASN A 851 -9.83 14.06 20.90
CA ASN A 851 -10.65 12.92 21.32
C ASN A 851 -12.11 13.07 20.87
N GLU A 852 -12.31 13.51 19.63
CA GLU A 852 -13.63 13.77 19.08
C GLU A 852 -13.89 12.98 17.80
N ASP A 853 -15.09 12.39 17.70
CA ASP A 853 -15.63 11.78 16.48
C ASP A 853 -16.85 12.61 16.05
N VAL A 854 -16.59 13.76 15.42
CA VAL A 854 -17.61 14.75 15.07
C VAL A 854 -17.91 14.69 13.57
N GLU A 855 -19.20 14.77 13.23
CA GLU A 855 -19.62 14.96 11.85
C GLU A 855 -19.17 16.33 11.34
N LEU A 856 -18.47 16.34 10.19
CA LEU A 856 -18.02 17.57 9.56
C LEU A 856 -19.22 18.45 9.20
N ILE A 857 -19.14 19.73 9.59
CA ILE A 857 -20.19 20.71 9.33
C ILE A 857 -19.95 21.32 7.95
N ASN A 858 -20.88 21.09 7.03
CA ASN A 858 -20.91 21.76 5.75
C ASN A 858 -22.07 22.76 5.69
N HIS A 859 -21.77 24.03 5.97
CA HIS A 859 -22.74 25.12 5.86
C HIS A 859 -23.28 25.35 4.45
N SER A 860 -22.76 24.69 3.41
CA SER A 860 -23.28 24.77 2.04
C SER A 860 -24.17 23.59 1.63
N ASP A 861 -24.39 22.60 2.50
CA ASP A 861 -25.26 21.44 2.21
C ASP A 861 -26.70 21.70 2.68
N PRO A 862 -27.69 21.80 1.78
CA PRO A 862 -29.09 22.06 2.13
C PRO A 862 -29.68 21.01 3.09
N LYS A 863 -29.25 19.74 2.99
CA LYS A 863 -29.75 18.66 3.86
C LYS A 863 -29.23 18.79 5.28
N GLN A 864 -27.99 19.25 5.44
CA GLN A 864 -27.38 19.45 6.76
C GLN A 864 -27.91 20.73 7.41
N GLN A 865 -28.16 21.79 6.63
CA GLN A 865 -28.87 22.98 7.10
C GLN A 865 -30.28 22.65 7.61
N ALA A 866 -31.04 21.81 6.89
CA ALA A 866 -32.37 21.37 7.32
C ALA A 866 -32.33 20.55 8.62
N ARG A 867 -31.36 19.62 8.77
CA ARG A 867 -31.15 18.85 10.01
C ARG A 867 -30.73 19.74 11.18
N ASN A 868 -29.84 20.71 10.96
CA ASN A 868 -29.37 21.63 12.00
C ASN A 868 -30.47 22.62 12.43
N ALA A 869 -31.28 23.11 11.49
CA ALA A 869 -32.46 23.92 11.78
C ALA A 869 -33.52 23.14 12.57
N GLN A 870 -33.73 21.85 12.25
CA GLN A 870 -34.60 20.98 13.05
C GLN A 870 -34.06 20.74 14.48
N LYS A 871 -32.74 20.55 14.64
CA LYS A 871 -32.13 20.41 15.98
C LYS A 871 -32.16 21.70 16.80
N GLN A 872 -32.00 22.87 16.16
CA GLN A 872 -32.11 24.17 16.84
C GLN A 872 -33.56 24.50 17.24
N ASN A 873 -34.55 24.15 16.41
CA ASN A 873 -35.97 24.32 16.76
C ASN A 873 -36.44 23.33 17.84
N ALA A 874 -35.83 22.14 17.93
CA ALA A 874 -36.10 21.18 19.02
C ALA A 874 -35.49 21.61 20.37
N GLY A 875 -34.40 22.39 20.35
CA GLY A 875 -33.75 22.92 21.55
C GLY A 875 -34.49 24.07 22.24
N SER A 876 -35.54 24.62 21.61
CA SER A 876 -36.39 25.69 22.16
C SER A 876 -37.72 25.21 22.73
N MET A 877 -37.98 23.89 22.78
CA MET A 877 -39.20 23.34 23.35
C MET A 877 -39.02 22.98 24.83
N PRO A 878 -39.98 23.29 25.72
CA PRO A 878 -39.96 22.83 27.11
C PRO A 878 -39.91 21.30 27.17
N ALA A 879 -39.19 20.73 28.14
CA ALA A 879 -38.98 19.29 28.28
C ALA A 879 -40.30 18.47 28.35
N GLU A 880 -41.40 19.09 28.77
CA GLU A 880 -42.73 18.47 28.81
C GLU A 880 -43.35 18.27 27.42
N ASP A 881 -43.04 19.11 26.44
CA ASP A 881 -43.60 19.01 25.09
C ASP A 881 -42.85 17.97 24.24
N VAL A 882 -41.54 17.81 24.48
CA VAL A 882 -40.72 16.74 23.86
C VAL A 882 -41.18 15.35 24.32
N ALA A 883 -41.57 15.20 25.59
CA ALA A 883 -42.11 13.94 26.12
C ALA A 883 -43.49 13.59 25.55
N LYS A 884 -44.35 14.60 25.33
CA LYS A 884 -45.66 14.41 24.69
C LYS A 884 -45.54 14.06 23.21
N GLU A 885 -44.63 14.69 22.48
CA GLU A 885 -44.42 14.41 21.05
C GLU A 885 -43.82 13.01 20.80
N LEU A 886 -42.94 12.54 21.71
CA LEU A 886 -42.43 11.17 21.70
C LEU A 886 -43.52 10.14 22.05
N GLN A 887 -44.40 10.42 23.01
CA GLN A 887 -45.55 9.56 23.32
C GLN A 887 -46.60 9.53 22.20
N GLN A 888 -46.76 10.63 21.45
CA GLN A 888 -47.65 10.70 20.29
C GLN A 888 -47.12 9.86 19.12
N LYS A 889 -45.80 9.92 18.84
CA LYS A 889 -45.17 9.09 17.80
C LYS A 889 -45.21 7.58 18.10
N PHE A 890 -45.09 7.19 19.37
CA PHE A 890 -45.25 5.78 19.76
C PHE A 890 -46.70 5.28 19.66
N LYS A 891 -47.70 6.18 19.67
CA LYS A 891 -49.11 5.85 19.44
C LYS A 891 -49.47 5.76 17.96
N ASP A 892 -48.88 6.61 17.13
CA ASP A 892 -49.18 6.65 15.69
C ASP A 892 -48.49 5.50 14.91
N GLU A 893 -47.38 4.94 15.42
CA GLU A 893 -46.72 3.76 14.81
C GLU A 893 -47.37 2.41 15.22
N SER A 894 -48.17 2.37 16.29
CA SER A 894 -48.86 1.14 16.72
C SER A 894 -50.20 0.88 16.00
N ASP A 895 -50.74 1.86 15.27
CA ASP A 895 -52.09 1.80 14.68
C ASP A 895 -52.12 1.53 13.15
N VAL A 896 -51.00 1.17 12.51
CA VAL A 896 -50.93 0.96 11.04
C VAL A 896 -50.51 -0.46 10.62
N ALA A 897 -50.42 -1.42 11.55
CA ALA A 897 -50.02 -2.80 11.22
C ALA A 897 -51.02 -3.87 11.72
N ASP A 898 -52.28 -3.79 11.28
CA ASP A 898 -53.18 -4.94 11.02
C ASP A 898 -54.46 -4.39 10.38
N VAL A 899 -54.94 -4.79 9.19
CA VAL A 899 -55.61 -6.07 8.89
C VAL A 899 -55.78 -6.21 7.36
N SER A 900 -55.46 -7.39 6.79
CA SER A 900 -56.41 -8.11 5.90
C SER A 900 -56.06 -9.60 5.75
N THR A 901 -56.94 -10.42 6.29
CA THR A 901 -57.05 -11.89 6.31
C THR A 901 -57.41 -12.53 4.96
N THR A 902 -57.01 -13.79 4.71
CA THR A 902 -57.92 -14.93 4.42
C THR A 902 -57.17 -16.28 4.31
N ALA A 903 -57.84 -17.32 4.82
CA ALA A 903 -57.41 -18.70 5.14
C ALA A 903 -57.13 -19.65 3.95
N VAL A 904 -56.49 -20.81 4.20
CA VAL A 904 -56.99 -22.20 3.98
C VAL A 904 -56.06 -23.27 4.63
N ASP A 905 -56.63 -24.08 5.53
CA ASP A 905 -56.48 -25.51 5.93
C ASP A 905 -55.20 -26.24 6.44
N GLU A 906 -55.40 -26.83 7.63
CA GLU A 906 -55.19 -28.23 8.11
C GLU A 906 -53.79 -28.89 8.15
N ALA A 907 -53.30 -29.24 9.36
CA ALA A 907 -53.56 -30.54 10.02
C ALA A 907 -52.56 -30.89 11.16
N SER A 908 -53.12 -31.05 12.37
CA SER A 908 -52.81 -32.03 13.45
C SER A 908 -51.40 -32.22 14.04
N GLY A 909 -51.30 -32.05 15.38
CA GLY A 909 -50.31 -32.75 16.23
C GLY A 909 -50.00 -32.15 17.61
N PHE A 910 -50.97 -32.13 18.54
CA PHE A 910 -50.83 -31.85 20.00
C PHE A 910 -50.04 -32.98 20.75
N PRO A 911 -49.62 -32.85 22.04
CA PRO A 911 -50.16 -31.98 23.08
C PRO A 911 -49.21 -31.18 24.00
N VAL A 912 -49.87 -30.23 24.67
CA VAL A 912 -49.51 -29.32 25.77
C VAL A 912 -49.98 -29.92 27.11
N SER A 913 -49.35 -29.50 28.22
CA SER A 913 -50.01 -29.16 29.52
C SER A 913 -48.95 -28.50 30.43
N ASP A 914 -49.00 -27.19 30.77
CA ASP A 914 -49.92 -26.46 31.70
C ASP A 914 -49.82 -26.96 33.15
N GLU A 915 -49.89 -26.19 34.25
CA GLU A 915 -50.24 -24.79 34.57
C GLU A 915 -49.86 -24.57 36.07
N GLY A 916 -49.44 -23.37 36.52
CA GLY A 916 -50.24 -22.47 37.40
C GLY A 916 -49.79 -22.50 38.89
N ALA A 917 -49.94 -21.50 39.77
CA ALA A 917 -50.39 -20.10 39.75
C ALA A 917 -50.28 -19.50 41.20
N ILE A 918 -50.54 -18.17 41.36
CA ILE A 918 -51.02 -17.43 42.58
C ILE A 918 -49.96 -17.01 43.65
N ALA A 919 -49.95 -15.86 44.37
CA ALA A 919 -50.40 -14.45 44.32
C ALA A 919 -50.03 -13.75 45.68
N LEU A 920 -50.15 -12.40 45.77
CA LEU A 920 -50.30 -11.51 46.97
C LEU A 920 -49.03 -11.10 47.78
N GLU A 921 -48.85 -9.91 48.37
CA GLU A 921 -49.34 -8.51 48.27
C GLU A 921 -48.51 -7.64 49.26
N GLN A 922 -48.24 -6.37 48.91
CA GLN A 922 -48.17 -5.12 49.73
C GLN A 922 -47.16 -4.97 50.92
N ASP A 923 -46.22 -4.01 50.91
CA ASP A 923 -46.28 -2.52 51.08
C ASP A 923 -46.11 -2.05 52.54
N ALA A 924 -45.06 -1.25 52.83
CA ALA A 924 -45.09 -0.08 53.73
C ALA A 924 -43.73 0.66 53.83
N LEU A 925 -43.73 1.91 53.32
CA LEU A 925 -42.99 3.15 53.65
C LEU A 925 -41.89 3.12 54.75
N ALA A 926 -40.67 3.64 54.56
CA ALA A 926 -40.21 5.00 54.24
C ALA A 926 -40.30 6.05 55.39
N GLN A 927 -39.21 6.81 55.53
CA GLN A 927 -38.96 8.06 56.30
C GLN A 927 -38.27 7.90 57.66
N VAL A 928 -37.03 8.36 57.90
CA VAL A 928 -36.28 9.63 57.69
C VAL A 928 -35.95 10.23 59.07
N ASP A 929 -34.66 10.55 59.24
CA ASP A 929 -34.02 11.47 60.19
C ASP A 929 -34.40 11.45 61.67
N HIS A 930 -33.45 11.03 62.51
CA HIS A 930 -32.60 12.01 63.20
C HIS A 930 -31.51 11.35 64.06
N ALA A 931 -30.34 11.97 64.01
CA ALA A 931 -29.45 12.19 65.15
C ALA A 931 -28.58 11.01 65.63
N GLU A 932 -27.35 11.03 65.09
CA GLU A 932 -26.17 11.28 65.91
C GLU A 932 -26.47 11.78 67.33
N ALA A 933 -26.15 10.95 68.32
CA ALA A 933 -25.30 11.32 69.43
C ALA A 933 -25.03 10.09 70.31
N LYS A 934 -23.76 9.86 70.62
CA LYS A 934 -23.27 8.99 71.71
C LYS A 934 -23.36 7.48 71.51
N ARG A 935 -22.45 7.00 70.66
CA ARG A 935 -21.43 6.00 71.04
C ARG A 935 -20.14 6.35 70.26
N MET A 936 -19.44 7.45 70.54
CA MET A 936 -18.33 7.54 71.52
C MET A 936 -17.95 6.20 72.16
N GLU A 937 -16.71 5.78 72.30
CA GLU A 937 -15.35 6.27 72.01
C GLU A 937 -14.46 5.14 72.55
N GLY A 938 -13.26 4.96 72.01
CA GLY A 938 -12.26 3.99 72.46
C GLY A 938 -12.28 2.72 71.57
N ILE A 939 -11.26 2.45 70.78
CA ILE A 939 -9.84 2.48 71.12
C ILE A 939 -9.03 2.92 69.88
N GLU A 940 -8.42 4.10 69.95
CA GLU A 940 -7.14 4.42 69.30
C GLU A 940 -6.01 3.81 70.14
N ASN A 941 -5.03 3.20 69.46
CA ASN A 941 -3.58 3.33 69.70
C ASN A 941 -2.87 2.06 69.23
N ASP A 942 -2.19 2.15 68.07
CA ASP A 942 -0.78 1.76 67.96
C ASP A 942 -0.25 2.10 66.56
N GLU A 943 0.15 3.35 66.39
CA GLU A 943 1.28 3.70 65.52
C GLU A 943 2.47 4.03 66.43
N HIS A 944 3.55 3.24 66.39
CA HIS A 944 4.93 3.74 66.51
C HIS A 944 5.99 2.65 66.31
N LYS A 945 6.99 2.99 65.46
CA LYS A 945 8.25 2.29 65.16
C LYS A 945 8.08 1.14 64.14
N ILE A 946 8.77 1.12 62.99
CA ILE A 946 10.23 1.06 62.84
C ILE A 946 10.64 1.57 61.44
N HIS A 947 11.70 2.38 61.43
CA HIS A 947 12.51 2.80 60.28
C HIS A 947 13.48 1.68 59.85
N ASP A 948 13.90 1.73 58.57
CA ASP A 948 15.12 1.13 57.97
C ASP A 948 15.15 -0.38 57.67
N ALA A 949 15.14 -0.72 56.38
CA ALA A 949 16.32 -1.19 55.63
C ALA A 949 15.93 -1.79 54.26
N MET A 950 16.54 -1.27 53.20
CA MET A 950 16.72 -1.90 51.87
C MET A 950 17.49 -3.24 51.99
N PRO A 951 17.49 -4.14 50.97
CA PRO A 951 17.50 -3.88 49.52
C PRO A 951 16.28 -4.34 48.72
#